data_AF-A0A251TKP9-F1
#
_entry.id   AF-A0A251TKP9-F1
#
_cell.length_a   1.000
_cell.length_b   1.000
_cell.length_c   1.000
_cell.angle_alpha   90.00
_cell.angle_beta   90.00
_cell.angle_gamma   90.00
#
_symmetry.space_group_name_H-M   'P 1'
#
loop_
_entity.id
_entity.type
_entity.pdbx_description
1 polymer ?
#
loop_
_entity_poly.entity_id
_entity_poly.type
_entity_poly.pdbx_seq_one_letter_code
_entity_poly.pdbx_strand_id
1 'polypeptide(L)'
;MSQKVKGAAIGIDLGTTYSCAAVWFGSKNRVEVILNEQGNNITPSCVAFNDTESLVGDAAKNQITRNPNNTVFCVPVHSATVWKCLLLLIMLVLITDVKRLMGCRYHDPQVQKDMESWPFKIVEGPAEKPTVVVELKGEEKKYAPEEISAMVLKNMKECAEAFIGREVTDAVITVPAYFNNNQREATKEAGTLAGLNVMQLINEPTAAAIAYSLDHMADQRWHGDKYVLVFDLGGGTFDVSLLKISKTGVIDVKAVGGDTHLGGEDFDTTLVNYCVQEFKKKHREDLRRNPRAMGRLKVACEKAKRVLSSATFTSIEIDCLYEGIDFFIKISRAKFEELNSSYFEKCIELVEKCLFDGEIKKNNVDEVVVVGGSTRIPKVQRLVEEFFNGKTLCKNMNGDEAVAFGAAILASRLSGNDDNTERDIVLLDVTPLSLGIAIDTDEVKDLMSVVIPRNTSIPTCKKGIYYSRINKRTDNILLGRFGLCGLTLGSNGMSQLEIWFNIDANGILIVPGLTSSRLFSSSSLLILCSFKPSPSMFLLHISSPVAAATTLPPPTGVVSHLYPHPRASVATPLLPQPPRPPPALPTAVAYPPSHLPPHPRLPLLLPAPLPPSQTQQVYGLAAIGIDLGTTYSCAAVWFDRKKRVEVIPNEQGNNTTPSFVAFNDSELLVGEGAKDQIARNPTNTLFDVKRLIGSRFHDPQVQKDMKSWPFKIIEGPAEKPTVVVELNGEEKKYAPEELSAMVLKKLKECAEAFIGREVTDAVITVPAYFNNNQREATKEAGTLAGLNVLRLINEPTAAAIAYGLDHMADQTWHNDKNVLVFDLGGGTFDVSLLKISKTGVIDVKAVGGDTHLGGEDFDRTLVNYCVNEFKKKHREDLRRNPRAMGRLKVACEKAKRDLSSSIFAPVEIDCLYEGIDFSIKVSRAKFEELNASYFEKCIKLVEKCLFDGEIKKKDVDEVVVVGGSTRIPKVRRLVEEFFDGKTVCKNMNGDEAVAFGAALLASRLSGNNDNDNDNVVSDIVLQDVTPLSLGVEIAIKGVHGNMSVVIPRNTSIPTCKKGIYHSLIYETHACISVYQGESNKVKENILLGRFELCDLTLGSNGMSKLEVCFNIDVDGILLVSAEETSTGQRKSITIAKI
;
A
#
# COMPACT_ATOMS: atom_id res chain seq x y z
N MET A 1 -18.43 -16.32 -39.08
CA MET A 1 -18.09 -15.04 -38.41
C MET A 1 -17.00 -15.36 -37.40
N SER A 2 -15.95 -14.54 -37.29
CA SER A 2 -15.07 -14.63 -36.12
C SER A 2 -15.83 -14.07 -34.92
N GLN A 3 -15.85 -14.80 -33.81
CA GLN A 3 -16.13 -14.17 -32.52
C GLN A 3 -14.95 -13.22 -32.26
N LYS A 4 -15.22 -11.90 -32.22
CA LYS A 4 -14.30 -10.99 -31.55
C LYS A 4 -14.27 -11.42 -30.09
N VAL A 5 -13.10 -11.84 -29.61
CA VAL A 5 -12.87 -12.00 -28.18
C VAL A 5 -13.12 -10.62 -27.55
N LYS A 6 -14.10 -10.50 -26.65
CA LYS A 6 -14.25 -9.29 -25.84
C LYS A 6 -12.96 -9.10 -25.03
N GLY A 7 -12.46 -7.87 -24.97
CA GLY A 7 -11.40 -7.53 -24.04
C GLY A 7 -11.86 -7.68 -22.60
N ALA A 8 -10.92 -7.59 -21.67
CA ALA A 8 -11.25 -7.57 -20.25
C ALA A 8 -11.86 -6.22 -19.84
N ALA A 9 -12.71 -6.28 -18.81
CA ALA A 9 -13.26 -5.11 -18.11
C ALA A 9 -12.62 -5.02 -16.72
N ILE A 10 -12.18 -3.83 -16.32
CA ILE A 10 -11.49 -3.60 -15.04
C ILE A 10 -12.13 -2.47 -14.21
N GLY A 11 -11.91 -2.52 -12.90
CA GLY A 11 -12.15 -1.40 -12.00
C GLY A 11 -10.87 -0.60 -11.81
N ILE A 12 -10.96 0.73 -11.88
CA ILE A 12 -9.86 1.65 -11.63
C ILE A 12 -10.28 2.64 -10.55
N ASP A 13 -9.54 2.64 -9.44
CA ASP A 13 -9.47 3.80 -8.56
C ASP A 13 -8.40 4.77 -9.06
N LEU A 14 -8.82 5.91 -9.61
CA LEU A 14 -7.91 6.95 -10.11
C LEU A 14 -7.57 7.96 -8.99
N GLY A 15 -7.11 7.48 -7.84
CA GLY A 15 -6.86 8.31 -6.66
C GLY A 15 -5.82 9.43 -6.89
N THR A 16 -5.92 10.51 -6.11
CA THR A 16 -5.16 11.76 -6.36
C THR A 16 -3.64 11.61 -6.20
N THR A 17 -3.18 10.85 -5.20
CA THR A 17 -1.73 10.69 -4.90
C THR A 17 -1.22 9.29 -5.27
N TYR A 18 -2.10 8.30 -5.21
CA TYR A 18 -1.89 6.91 -5.63
C TYR A 18 -3.20 6.43 -6.27
N SER A 19 -3.09 5.55 -7.26
CA SER A 19 -4.20 4.91 -7.98
C SER A 19 -4.10 3.39 -7.87
N CYS A 20 -5.23 2.69 -7.88
CA CYS A 20 -5.33 1.23 -7.71
C CYS A 20 -6.18 0.62 -8.84
N ALA A 21 -5.85 -0.59 -9.30
CA ALA A 21 -6.61 -1.28 -10.35
C ALA A 21 -7.00 -2.67 -9.86
N ALA A 22 -8.17 -3.16 -10.26
CA ALA A 22 -8.68 -4.46 -9.89
C ALA A 22 -9.49 -5.10 -11.03
N VAL A 23 -9.57 -6.43 -11.05
CA VAL A 23 -10.31 -7.19 -12.06
C VAL A 23 -11.11 -8.31 -11.40
N TRP A 24 -12.32 -8.54 -11.90
CA TRP A 24 -13.14 -9.69 -11.51
C TRP A 24 -12.78 -10.92 -12.34
N PHE A 25 -12.39 -12.01 -11.67
CA PHE A 25 -12.17 -13.31 -12.27
C PHE A 25 -13.41 -14.19 -12.06
N GLY A 26 -14.29 -14.26 -13.06
CA GLY A 26 -15.50 -15.10 -13.03
C GLY A 26 -15.22 -16.57 -12.74
N SER A 27 -14.15 -17.13 -13.29
CA SER A 27 -13.70 -18.52 -13.02
C SER A 27 -13.30 -18.78 -11.57
N LYS A 28 -12.95 -17.74 -10.80
CA LYS A 28 -12.61 -17.80 -9.37
C LYS A 28 -13.67 -17.17 -8.47
N ASN A 29 -14.76 -16.64 -9.04
CA ASN A 29 -15.83 -15.89 -8.37
C ASN A 29 -15.31 -14.80 -7.39
N ARG A 30 -14.21 -14.13 -7.74
CA ARG A 30 -13.53 -13.13 -6.88
C ARG A 30 -12.94 -11.97 -7.67
N VAL A 31 -12.74 -10.83 -7.00
CA VAL A 31 -11.88 -9.76 -7.48
C VAL A 31 -10.43 -10.06 -7.11
N GLU A 32 -9.48 -9.70 -7.98
CA GLU A 32 -8.06 -9.62 -7.68
C GLU A 32 -7.54 -8.20 -7.96
N VAL A 33 -6.63 -7.72 -7.13
CA VAL A 33 -5.94 -6.44 -7.33
C VAL A 33 -4.81 -6.61 -8.34
N ILE A 34 -4.69 -5.66 -9.26
CA ILE A 34 -3.73 -5.68 -10.37
C ILE A 34 -2.45 -5.00 -9.89
N LEU A 35 -1.39 -5.79 -9.76
CA LEU A 35 -0.07 -5.30 -9.36
C LEU A 35 0.54 -4.38 -10.42
N ASN A 36 1.25 -3.34 -9.97
CA ASN A 36 2.03 -2.47 -10.85
C ASN A 36 3.37 -3.10 -11.27
N GLU A 37 4.14 -2.42 -12.14
CA GLU A 37 5.45 -2.87 -12.62
C GLU A 37 6.46 -3.26 -11.52
N GLN A 38 6.35 -2.63 -10.34
CA GLN A 38 7.20 -2.87 -9.17
C GLN A 38 6.66 -3.96 -8.25
N GLY A 39 5.47 -4.50 -8.54
CA GLY A 39 4.76 -5.48 -7.73
C GLY A 39 3.98 -4.89 -6.55
N ASN A 40 3.72 -3.57 -6.56
CA ASN A 40 2.93 -2.89 -5.55
C ASN A 40 1.43 -2.91 -5.94
N ASN A 41 0.53 -3.00 -4.96
CA ASN A 41 -0.92 -2.98 -5.18
C ASN A 41 -1.44 -1.59 -5.60
N ILE A 42 -0.67 -0.53 -5.33
CA ILE A 42 -0.98 0.86 -5.68
C ILE A 42 0.14 1.48 -6.50
N THR A 43 -0.23 2.35 -7.44
CA THR A 43 0.68 3.07 -8.34
C THR A 43 0.65 4.56 -8.01
N PRO A 44 1.79 5.23 -7.74
CA PRO A 44 1.82 6.68 -7.54
C PRO A 44 1.20 7.45 -8.72
N SER A 45 0.29 8.38 -8.45
CA SER A 45 -0.47 9.13 -9.48
C SER A 45 0.34 10.27 -10.10
N CYS A 46 1.58 10.02 -10.51
CA CYS A 46 2.48 11.04 -11.02
C CYS A 46 3.17 10.62 -12.34
N VAL A 47 3.59 11.65 -13.09
CA VAL A 47 4.21 11.52 -14.42
C VAL A 47 5.48 12.37 -14.44
N ALA A 48 6.59 11.84 -14.97
CA ALA A 48 7.85 12.58 -15.08
C ALA A 48 8.39 12.56 -16.50
N PHE A 49 8.85 13.70 -17.00
CA PHE A 49 9.41 13.82 -18.34
C PHE A 49 10.95 13.93 -18.28
N ASN A 50 11.64 13.28 -19.21
CA ASN A 50 13.10 13.30 -19.32
C ASN A 50 13.57 13.29 -20.79
N ASP A 51 14.88 13.34 -21.03
CA ASP A 51 15.48 13.43 -22.37
C ASP A 51 15.17 12.23 -23.30
N THR A 52 14.63 11.13 -22.75
CA THR A 52 14.36 9.87 -23.45
C THR A 52 12.88 9.49 -23.52
N GLU A 53 12.11 9.70 -22.45
CA GLU A 53 10.74 9.18 -22.30
C GLU A 53 9.92 9.90 -21.22
N SER A 54 8.63 9.59 -21.17
CA SER A 54 7.73 9.88 -20.05
C SER A 54 7.66 8.66 -19.12
N LEU A 55 8.01 8.85 -17.85
CA LEU A 55 7.86 7.88 -16.77
C LEU A 55 6.52 8.08 -16.07
N VAL A 56 5.97 7.01 -15.49
CA VAL A 56 4.73 7.00 -14.69
C VAL A 56 5.00 6.25 -13.38
N GLY A 57 4.14 6.41 -12.37
CA GLY A 57 4.18 5.57 -11.17
C GLY A 57 5.42 5.76 -10.30
N ASP A 58 5.95 4.68 -9.75
CA ASP A 58 7.14 4.70 -8.89
C ASP A 58 8.35 5.34 -9.61
N ALA A 59 8.53 5.08 -10.90
CA ALA A 59 9.62 5.66 -11.69
C ALA A 59 9.49 7.19 -11.84
N ALA A 60 8.26 7.71 -11.91
CA ALA A 60 7.99 9.15 -11.88
C ALA A 60 8.16 9.75 -10.47
N LYS A 61 7.65 9.07 -9.43
CA LYS A 61 7.86 9.48 -8.02
C LYS A 61 9.35 9.56 -7.67
N ASN A 62 10.18 8.76 -8.36
CA ASN A 62 11.64 8.76 -8.24
C ASN A 62 12.36 9.94 -8.92
N GLN A 63 11.65 10.83 -9.65
CA GLN A 63 12.18 12.07 -10.23
C GLN A 63 11.88 13.34 -9.40
N ILE A 64 10.98 13.26 -8.42
CA ILE A 64 10.55 14.36 -7.54
C ILE A 64 11.71 15.19 -6.96
N THR A 65 12.79 14.54 -6.53
CA THR A 65 13.96 15.17 -5.90
C THR A 65 15.10 15.49 -6.88
N ARG A 66 14.88 15.26 -8.18
CA ARG A 66 15.87 15.34 -9.26
C ARG A 66 15.48 16.38 -10.30
N ASN A 67 14.31 16.18 -10.91
CA ASN A 67 13.77 17.03 -11.96
C ASN A 67 12.36 17.54 -11.55
N PRO A 68 12.24 18.32 -10.45
CA PRO A 68 10.94 18.74 -9.94
C PRO A 68 10.15 19.58 -10.94
N ASN A 69 10.82 20.41 -11.73
CA ASN A 69 10.18 21.31 -12.70
C ASN A 69 9.58 20.58 -13.91
N ASN A 70 9.95 19.31 -14.10
CA ASN A 70 9.54 18.47 -15.23
C ASN A 70 8.86 17.16 -14.79
N THR A 71 8.56 17.07 -13.49
CA THR A 71 7.74 16.03 -12.90
C THR A 71 6.42 16.68 -12.52
N VAL A 72 5.31 16.04 -12.86
CA VAL A 72 3.96 16.56 -12.63
C VAL A 72 3.46 16.01 -11.30
N PHE A 73 3.65 16.82 -10.24
CA PHE A 73 3.31 16.56 -8.84
C PHE A 73 3.48 17.84 -8.00
N CYS A 74 2.82 17.93 -6.85
CA CYS A 74 2.75 19.16 -6.06
C CYS A 74 4.03 19.48 -5.25
N VAL A 75 4.70 20.62 -5.50
CA VAL A 75 5.78 21.20 -4.66
C VAL A 75 5.71 22.73 -4.58
N PRO A 76 5.58 23.33 -3.38
CA PRO A 76 5.62 24.78 -3.24
C PRO A 76 6.97 25.38 -3.62
N VAL A 77 6.96 26.27 -4.62
CA VAL A 77 8.09 27.08 -5.08
C VAL A 77 7.65 28.55 -5.13
N HIS A 78 8.53 29.50 -4.80
CA HIS A 78 8.14 30.91 -4.79
C HIS A 78 8.26 31.57 -6.18
N SER A 79 7.13 31.95 -6.78
CA SER A 79 7.11 32.80 -7.98
C SER A 79 7.67 34.21 -7.67
N ALA A 80 8.61 34.67 -8.49
CA ALA A 80 9.39 35.89 -8.22
C ALA A 80 8.76 37.17 -8.80
N THR A 81 7.46 37.42 -8.59
CA THR A 81 6.78 38.64 -9.09
C THR A 81 5.78 39.24 -8.09
N VAL A 82 5.71 40.59 -8.06
CA VAL A 82 4.78 41.44 -7.28
C VAL A 82 5.08 41.51 -5.77
N TRP A 83 4.72 42.65 -5.14
CA TRP A 83 5.27 43.08 -3.84
C TRP A 83 4.27 43.91 -3.01
N LYS A 84 4.36 43.78 -1.67
CA LYS A 84 3.69 44.59 -0.62
C LYS A 84 2.15 44.64 -0.60
N CYS A 85 1.56 44.10 0.48
CA CYS A 85 1.13 44.98 1.60
C CYS A 85 1.01 44.21 2.94
N LEU A 86 0.64 44.93 4.00
CA LEU A 86 0.78 44.51 5.41
C LEU A 86 -0.52 43.97 6.03
N LEU A 87 -0.52 42.72 6.53
CA LEU A 87 -1.27 42.31 7.73
C LEU A 87 -0.82 40.93 8.23
N LEU A 88 -0.81 40.73 9.55
CA LEU A 88 -0.63 39.40 10.16
C LEU A 88 -2.00 38.78 10.45
N LEU A 89 -2.36 37.73 9.72
CA LEU A 89 -2.80 36.42 10.25
C LEU A 89 -3.04 35.44 9.08
N ILE A 90 -2.71 34.17 9.30
CA ILE A 90 -3.21 32.98 8.57
C ILE A 90 -3.41 33.16 7.04
N MET A 91 -2.35 32.94 6.26
CA MET A 91 -2.49 32.49 4.88
C MET A 91 -2.03 31.04 4.76
N LEU A 92 -2.99 30.09 4.77
CA LEU A 92 -2.74 28.75 4.26
C LEU A 92 -2.64 28.80 2.73
N VAL A 93 -1.41 28.67 2.23
CA VAL A 93 -1.15 28.23 0.87
C VAL A 93 -1.54 26.75 0.83
N LEU A 94 -2.70 26.49 0.24
CA LEU A 94 -3.12 25.15 -0.19
C LEU A 94 -2.37 24.83 -1.47
N ILE A 95 -2.14 23.55 -1.74
CA ILE A 95 -1.33 23.07 -2.85
C ILE A 95 -2.05 21.85 -3.43
N THR A 96 -2.21 21.80 -4.75
CA THR A 96 -3.13 20.85 -5.39
C THR A 96 -2.44 19.99 -6.43
N ASP A 97 -3.04 18.84 -6.75
CA ASP A 97 -2.54 17.92 -7.78
C ASP A 97 -3.22 18.18 -9.13
N VAL A 98 -2.65 17.66 -10.22
CA VAL A 98 -3.24 17.79 -11.56
C VAL A 98 -4.60 17.05 -11.71
N LYS A 99 -4.91 16.02 -10.90
CA LYS A 99 -6.29 15.50 -10.80
C LYS A 99 -7.27 16.57 -10.29
N ARG A 100 -6.84 17.50 -9.40
CA ARG A 100 -7.66 18.64 -8.94
C ARG A 100 -7.83 19.72 -10.03
N LEU A 101 -7.01 19.73 -11.09
CA LEU A 101 -7.12 20.65 -12.25
C LEU A 101 -8.09 20.18 -13.35
N MET A 102 -8.41 18.88 -13.44
CA MET A 102 -9.28 18.34 -14.49
C MET A 102 -10.62 19.08 -14.56
N GLY A 103 -11.05 19.52 -15.75
CA GLY A 103 -12.30 20.25 -15.95
C GLY A 103 -12.40 21.66 -15.32
N CYS A 104 -11.36 22.13 -14.63
CA CYS A 104 -11.26 23.50 -14.12
C CYS A 104 -10.75 24.47 -15.21
N ARG A 105 -10.94 25.77 -15.02
CA ARG A 105 -10.42 26.82 -15.91
C ARG A 105 -9.14 27.42 -15.37
N TYR A 106 -8.25 27.84 -16.26
CA TYR A 106 -7.00 28.52 -15.94
C TYR A 106 -7.22 29.76 -15.06
N HIS A 107 -8.29 30.52 -15.33
CA HIS A 107 -8.65 31.73 -14.56
C HIS A 107 -9.50 31.47 -13.30
N ASP A 108 -9.80 30.22 -12.94
CA ASP A 108 -10.52 29.96 -11.69
C ASP A 108 -9.65 30.42 -10.49
N PRO A 109 -10.20 31.14 -9.48
CA PRO A 109 -9.38 31.71 -8.40
C PRO A 109 -8.57 30.70 -7.60
N GLN A 110 -9.05 29.45 -7.50
CA GLN A 110 -8.33 28.35 -6.87
C GLN A 110 -7.14 27.90 -7.73
N VAL A 111 -7.34 27.70 -9.04
CA VAL A 111 -6.26 27.34 -9.99
C VAL A 111 -5.16 28.40 -10.01
N GLN A 112 -5.51 29.69 -10.01
CA GLN A 112 -4.54 30.79 -9.94
C GLN A 112 -3.75 30.78 -8.62
N LYS A 113 -4.40 30.51 -7.48
CA LYS A 113 -3.72 30.35 -6.18
C LYS A 113 -2.76 29.16 -6.18
N ASP A 114 -3.19 28.03 -6.76
CA ASP A 114 -2.41 26.80 -6.78
C ASP A 114 -1.17 26.92 -7.70
N MET A 115 -1.30 27.67 -8.80
CA MET A 115 -0.18 28.02 -9.69
C MET A 115 0.96 28.76 -9.00
N GLU A 116 0.72 29.49 -7.91
CA GLU A 116 1.79 30.09 -7.08
C GLU A 116 2.59 29.05 -6.30
N SER A 117 2.23 27.77 -6.36
CA SER A 117 2.72 26.69 -5.51
C SER A 117 3.15 25.41 -6.24
N TRP A 118 3.44 25.50 -7.55
CA TRP A 118 3.99 24.39 -8.35
C TRP A 118 5.45 24.63 -8.79
N PRO A 119 6.25 23.55 -9.00
CA PRO A 119 7.61 23.65 -9.54
C PRO A 119 7.61 23.68 -11.08
N PHE A 120 6.57 23.14 -11.71
CA PHE A 120 6.38 23.05 -13.15
C PHE A 120 5.52 24.21 -13.67
N LYS A 121 5.73 24.55 -14.94
CA LYS A 121 5.09 25.70 -15.60
C LYS A 121 3.66 25.33 -16.04
N ILE A 122 2.67 26.13 -15.67
CA ILE A 122 1.33 26.10 -16.27
C ILE A 122 1.11 27.37 -17.09
N VAL A 123 0.42 27.23 -18.23
CA VAL A 123 -0.04 28.33 -19.08
C VAL A 123 -1.52 28.17 -19.41
N GLU A 124 -2.13 29.25 -19.90
CA GLU A 124 -3.46 29.18 -20.52
C GLU A 124 -3.37 28.37 -21.82
N GLY A 125 -4.21 27.34 -21.94
CA GLY A 125 -4.34 26.51 -23.12
C GLY A 125 -5.49 26.92 -24.04
N PRO A 126 -5.81 26.08 -25.04
CA PRO A 126 -7.10 26.14 -25.70
C PRO A 126 -8.25 26.09 -24.67
N ALA A 127 -9.41 26.65 -25.02
CA ALA A 127 -10.63 26.48 -24.23
C ALA A 127 -10.58 27.02 -22.77
N GLU A 128 -9.68 27.97 -22.46
CA GLU A 128 -9.39 28.42 -21.09
C GLU A 128 -8.89 27.27 -20.17
N LYS A 129 -8.54 26.08 -20.68
CA LYS A 129 -8.01 24.97 -19.86
C LYS A 129 -6.63 25.35 -19.30
N PRO A 130 -6.32 25.07 -18.02
CA PRO A 130 -4.93 25.12 -17.54
C PRO A 130 -4.13 24.06 -18.32
N THR A 131 -2.91 24.38 -18.73
CA THR A 131 -2.07 23.49 -19.54
C THR A 131 -0.67 23.39 -18.95
N VAL A 132 -0.27 22.17 -18.60
CA VAL A 132 1.03 21.83 -18.03
C VAL A 132 2.09 21.89 -19.13
N VAL A 133 3.23 22.51 -18.84
CA VAL A 133 4.34 22.71 -19.79
C VAL A 133 5.57 21.99 -19.29
N VAL A 134 6.13 21.12 -20.13
CA VAL A 134 7.24 20.21 -19.80
C VAL A 134 8.26 20.17 -20.95
N GLU A 135 9.50 19.80 -20.66
CA GLU A 135 10.55 19.54 -21.63
C GLU A 135 10.65 18.03 -21.89
N LEU A 136 10.46 17.60 -23.14
CA LEU A 136 10.58 16.19 -23.52
C LEU A 136 11.45 16.08 -24.77
N LYS A 137 12.62 15.43 -24.64
CA LYS A 137 13.65 15.29 -25.69
C LYS A 137 14.23 16.64 -26.18
N GLY A 138 14.29 17.65 -25.30
CA GLY A 138 14.76 19.00 -25.63
C GLY A 138 13.73 19.90 -26.32
N GLU A 139 12.45 19.49 -26.36
CA GLU A 139 11.33 20.27 -26.92
C GLU A 139 10.35 20.68 -25.82
N GLU A 140 9.87 21.94 -25.81
CA GLU A 140 8.73 22.34 -24.97
C GLU A 140 7.45 21.66 -25.48
N LYS A 141 6.83 20.84 -24.62
CA LYS A 141 5.53 20.20 -24.86
C LYS A 141 4.50 20.67 -23.86
N LYS A 142 3.24 20.51 -24.25
CA LYS A 142 2.07 21.05 -23.56
C LYS A 142 1.04 19.95 -23.44
N TYR A 143 0.51 19.76 -22.24
CA TYR A 143 -0.46 18.72 -21.92
C TYR A 143 -1.58 19.30 -21.06
N ALA A 144 -2.83 18.99 -21.40
CA ALA A 144 -3.97 19.24 -20.53
C ALA A 144 -3.94 18.28 -19.31
N PRO A 145 -4.60 18.62 -18.18
CA PRO A 145 -4.74 17.73 -17.03
C PRO A 145 -5.26 16.34 -17.41
N GLU A 146 -6.22 16.28 -18.33
CA GLU A 146 -6.81 15.03 -18.80
C GLU A 146 -5.81 14.16 -19.59
N GLU A 147 -4.87 14.77 -20.30
CA GLU A 147 -3.79 14.05 -20.99
C GLU A 147 -2.74 13.49 -20.01
N ILE A 148 -2.45 14.19 -18.92
CA ILE A 148 -1.59 13.68 -17.84
C ILE A 148 -2.26 12.50 -17.13
N SER A 149 -3.54 12.63 -16.75
CA SER A 149 -4.29 11.53 -16.13
C SER A 149 -4.47 10.34 -17.08
N ALA A 150 -4.54 10.57 -18.40
CA ALA A 150 -4.54 9.51 -19.40
C ALA A 150 -3.22 8.71 -19.42
N MET A 151 -2.06 9.31 -19.12
CA MET A 151 -0.80 8.57 -19.01
C MET A 151 -0.79 7.61 -17.81
N VAL A 152 -1.39 8.03 -16.67
CA VAL A 152 -1.57 7.17 -15.49
C VAL A 152 -2.52 6.01 -15.82
N LEU A 153 -3.70 6.31 -16.36
CA LEU A 153 -4.70 5.31 -16.77
C LEU A 153 -4.15 4.33 -17.82
N LYS A 154 -3.30 4.80 -18.74
CA LYS A 154 -2.64 3.95 -19.74
C LYS A 154 -1.62 2.99 -19.12
N ASN A 155 -0.82 3.43 -18.16
CA ASN A 155 0.10 2.53 -17.44
C ASN A 155 -0.67 1.49 -16.60
N MET A 156 -1.79 1.89 -15.98
CA MET A 156 -2.68 0.95 -15.27
C MET A 156 -3.33 -0.07 -16.22
N LYS A 157 -3.75 0.36 -17.42
CA LYS A 157 -4.18 -0.53 -18.51
C LYS A 157 -3.08 -1.51 -18.91
N GLU A 158 -1.85 -1.03 -19.13
CA GLU A 158 -0.72 -1.88 -19.54
C GLU A 158 -0.34 -2.91 -18.46
N CYS A 159 -0.41 -2.54 -17.18
CA CYS A 159 -0.28 -3.48 -16.05
C CYS A 159 -1.41 -4.52 -16.05
N ALA A 160 -2.66 -4.10 -16.29
CA ALA A 160 -3.82 -4.98 -16.37
C ALA A 160 -3.73 -5.97 -17.55
N GLU A 161 -3.27 -5.53 -18.72
CA GLU A 161 -3.06 -6.40 -19.88
C GLU A 161 -1.94 -7.42 -19.63
N ALA A 162 -0.86 -7.01 -18.96
CA ALA A 162 0.23 -7.91 -18.56
C ALA A 162 -0.18 -8.93 -17.47
N PHE A 163 -1.13 -8.58 -16.61
CA PHE A 163 -1.66 -9.42 -15.53
C PHE A 163 -2.75 -10.40 -16.02
N ILE A 164 -3.69 -9.92 -16.84
CA ILE A 164 -4.84 -10.69 -17.35
C ILE A 164 -4.47 -11.50 -18.61
N GLY A 165 -3.37 -11.15 -19.29
CA GLY A 165 -2.85 -11.88 -20.46
C GLY A 165 -3.61 -11.62 -21.78
N ARG A 166 -4.46 -10.59 -21.83
CA ARG A 166 -5.25 -10.16 -23.00
C ARG A 166 -5.56 -8.67 -22.94
N GLU A 167 -5.95 -8.11 -24.08
CA GLU A 167 -6.35 -6.70 -24.23
C GLU A 167 -7.46 -6.30 -23.24
N VAL A 168 -7.32 -5.12 -22.64
CA VAL A 168 -8.29 -4.51 -21.71
C VAL A 168 -9.01 -3.39 -22.48
N THR A 169 -10.27 -3.62 -22.81
CA THR A 169 -11.06 -2.68 -23.64
C THR A 169 -11.97 -1.78 -22.83
N ASP A 170 -12.35 -2.19 -21.61
CA ASP A 170 -13.44 -1.59 -20.85
C ASP A 170 -13.02 -1.28 -19.41
N ALA A 171 -13.51 -0.18 -18.86
CA ALA A 171 -13.24 0.20 -17.47
C ALA A 171 -14.42 0.90 -16.78
N VAL A 172 -14.57 0.63 -15.49
CA VAL A 172 -15.26 1.53 -14.55
C VAL A 172 -14.19 2.32 -13.82
N ILE A 173 -14.31 3.66 -13.84
CA ILE A 173 -13.31 4.57 -13.24
C ILE A 173 -13.98 5.35 -12.12
N THR A 174 -13.31 5.45 -10.97
CA THR A 174 -13.83 6.21 -9.83
C THR A 174 -13.61 7.72 -9.98
N VAL A 175 -14.42 8.50 -9.27
CA VAL A 175 -14.26 9.94 -9.08
C VAL A 175 -14.58 10.31 -7.62
N PRO A 176 -13.95 11.34 -7.04
CA PRO A 176 -14.34 11.86 -5.74
C PRO A 176 -15.83 12.21 -5.77
N ALA A 177 -16.58 11.87 -4.72
CA ALA A 177 -18.02 12.06 -4.68
C ALA A 177 -18.39 13.52 -4.97
N TYR A 178 -17.61 14.48 -4.45
CA TYR A 178 -17.87 15.91 -4.64
C TYR A 178 -17.43 16.48 -6.02
N PHE A 179 -16.98 15.66 -6.98
CA PHE A 179 -16.64 16.13 -8.33
C PHE A 179 -17.84 16.69 -9.11
N ASN A 180 -17.62 17.84 -9.75
CA ASN A 180 -18.61 18.53 -10.59
C ASN A 180 -18.73 17.92 -12.00
N ASN A 181 -19.65 18.46 -12.81
CA ASN A 181 -19.92 17.97 -14.17
C ASN A 181 -18.66 17.96 -15.07
N ASN A 182 -17.93 19.08 -15.12
CA ASN A 182 -16.74 19.22 -15.96
C ASN A 182 -15.63 18.27 -15.51
N GLN A 183 -15.46 18.08 -14.19
CA GLN A 183 -14.50 17.13 -13.61
C GLN A 183 -14.83 15.67 -13.98
N ARG A 184 -16.12 15.31 -14.03
CA ARG A 184 -16.60 13.99 -14.47
C ARG A 184 -16.39 13.80 -15.98
N GLU A 185 -16.74 14.79 -16.81
CA GLU A 185 -16.45 14.79 -18.24
C GLU A 185 -14.94 14.65 -18.52
N ALA A 186 -14.10 15.39 -17.79
CA ALA A 186 -12.65 15.37 -17.90
C ALA A 186 -12.04 14.00 -17.53
N THR A 187 -12.54 13.35 -16.47
CA THR A 187 -12.13 11.97 -16.12
C THR A 187 -12.51 10.98 -17.24
N LYS A 188 -13.67 11.18 -17.87
CA LYS A 188 -14.14 10.35 -19.00
C LYS A 188 -13.32 10.60 -20.27
N GLU A 189 -12.90 11.85 -20.52
CA GLU A 189 -11.95 12.22 -21.57
C GLU A 189 -10.60 11.54 -21.35
N ALA A 190 -10.04 11.59 -20.13
CA ALA A 190 -8.78 10.93 -19.77
C ALA A 190 -8.81 9.41 -19.98
N GLY A 191 -9.89 8.72 -19.59
CA GLY A 191 -10.06 7.28 -19.85
C GLY A 191 -10.15 6.95 -21.34
N THR A 192 -10.84 7.80 -22.11
CA THR A 192 -10.92 7.65 -23.58
C THR A 192 -9.55 7.84 -24.24
N LEU A 193 -8.77 8.83 -23.80
CA LEU A 193 -7.39 9.10 -24.24
C LEU A 193 -6.42 7.96 -23.88
N ALA A 194 -6.65 7.27 -22.76
CA ALA A 194 -5.90 6.07 -22.38
C ALA A 194 -6.26 4.82 -23.21
N GLY A 195 -7.25 4.90 -24.11
CA GLY A 195 -7.71 3.78 -24.91
C GLY A 195 -8.58 2.79 -24.15
N LEU A 196 -9.41 3.29 -23.22
CA LEU A 196 -10.43 2.54 -22.48
C LEU A 196 -11.84 3.02 -22.86
N ASN A 197 -12.77 2.08 -23.04
CA ASN A 197 -14.20 2.37 -23.02
C ASN A 197 -14.64 2.59 -21.56
N VAL A 198 -14.83 3.84 -21.17
CA VAL A 198 -15.31 4.19 -19.82
C VAL A 198 -16.80 3.85 -19.71
N MET A 199 -17.09 2.65 -19.21
CA MET A 199 -18.43 2.08 -19.11
C MET A 199 -19.34 2.93 -18.21
N GLN A 200 -18.82 3.26 -17.02
CA GLN A 200 -19.47 4.07 -16.01
C GLN A 200 -18.42 4.77 -15.13
N LEU A 201 -18.74 5.99 -14.68
CA LEU A 201 -18.09 6.65 -13.55
C LEU A 201 -18.86 6.38 -12.27
N ILE A 202 -18.15 6.10 -11.17
CA ILE A 202 -18.72 5.85 -9.84
C ILE A 202 -18.03 6.71 -8.78
N ASN A 203 -18.77 7.14 -7.75
CA ASN A 203 -18.20 7.88 -6.63
C ASN A 203 -17.28 6.97 -5.80
N GLU A 204 -16.06 7.42 -5.46
CA GLU A 204 -15.04 6.68 -4.69
C GLU A 204 -15.61 5.96 -3.43
N PRO A 205 -16.28 6.64 -2.48
CA PRO A 205 -16.92 5.99 -1.33
C PRO A 205 -18.13 5.10 -1.67
N THR A 206 -18.77 5.28 -2.83
CA THR A 206 -19.86 4.40 -3.30
C THR A 206 -19.32 3.11 -3.87
N ALA A 207 -18.17 3.13 -4.53
CA ALA A 207 -17.45 1.92 -4.93
C ALA A 207 -16.98 1.12 -3.70
N ALA A 208 -16.40 1.79 -2.70
CA ALA A 208 -16.07 1.15 -1.42
C ALA A 208 -17.29 0.51 -0.73
N ALA A 209 -18.48 1.12 -0.83
CA ALA A 209 -19.72 0.53 -0.35
C ALA A 209 -20.13 -0.74 -1.11
N ILE A 210 -19.89 -0.82 -2.43
CA ILE A 210 -20.10 -2.04 -3.23
C ILE A 210 -19.18 -3.17 -2.74
N ALA A 211 -17.89 -2.91 -2.56
CA ALA A 211 -16.93 -3.89 -2.04
C ALA A 211 -17.35 -4.42 -0.66
N TYR A 212 -17.64 -3.50 0.27
CA TYR A 212 -18.18 -3.82 1.59
C TYR A 212 -19.46 -4.67 1.49
N SER A 213 -20.40 -4.33 0.59
CA SER A 213 -21.70 -4.98 0.53
C SER A 213 -21.61 -6.47 0.21
N LEU A 214 -20.70 -6.91 -0.67
CA LEU A 214 -20.57 -8.32 -1.05
C LEU A 214 -20.06 -9.20 0.10
N ASP A 215 -19.08 -8.71 0.86
CA ASP A 215 -18.53 -9.40 2.03
C ASP A 215 -19.58 -9.56 3.16
N HIS A 216 -20.57 -8.65 3.26
CA HIS A 216 -21.57 -8.65 4.33
C HIS A 216 -22.94 -9.23 3.93
N MET A 217 -23.34 -9.15 2.65
CA MET A 217 -24.54 -9.83 2.13
C MET A 217 -24.43 -11.36 2.17
N ALA A 218 -23.21 -11.90 2.32
CA ALA A 218 -22.97 -13.32 2.60
C ALA A 218 -23.27 -13.73 4.05
N ASP A 219 -23.23 -12.80 5.02
CA ASP A 219 -23.45 -13.12 6.43
C ASP A 219 -24.95 -13.32 6.70
N GLN A 220 -25.35 -14.54 7.09
CA GLN A 220 -26.76 -14.84 7.31
C GLN A 220 -27.40 -13.97 8.41
N ARG A 221 -26.58 -13.42 9.34
CA ARG A 221 -26.99 -12.52 10.44
C ARG A 221 -27.26 -11.10 9.99
N TRP A 222 -27.01 -10.74 8.73
CA TRP A 222 -27.50 -9.49 8.16
C TRP A 222 -29.04 -9.56 8.11
N HIS A 223 -29.72 -8.64 8.80
CA HIS A 223 -31.17 -8.61 8.89
C HIS A 223 -31.69 -7.20 8.63
N GLY A 224 -32.69 -7.08 7.74
CA GLY A 224 -33.26 -5.82 7.30
C GLY A 224 -32.34 -5.03 6.35
N ASP A 225 -32.63 -3.73 6.26
CA ASP A 225 -31.77 -2.75 5.59
C ASP A 225 -30.87 -2.07 6.63
N LYS A 226 -29.65 -1.73 6.23
CA LYS A 226 -28.65 -1.07 7.09
C LYS A 226 -28.29 0.31 6.59
N TYR A 227 -28.16 1.28 7.48
CA TYR A 227 -27.58 2.58 7.15
C TYR A 227 -26.07 2.53 7.38
N VAL A 228 -25.30 2.60 6.31
CA VAL A 228 -23.84 2.53 6.35
C VAL A 228 -23.28 3.88 5.91
N LEU A 229 -22.37 4.44 6.70
CA LEU A 229 -21.62 5.63 6.32
C LEU A 229 -20.21 5.23 5.90
N VAL A 230 -19.85 5.54 4.66
CA VAL A 230 -18.46 5.41 4.18
C VAL A 230 -17.78 6.76 4.38
N PHE A 231 -16.64 6.72 5.07
CA PHE A 231 -15.74 7.84 5.34
C PHE A 231 -14.45 7.59 4.57
N ASP A 232 -14.25 8.30 3.47
CA ASP A 232 -13.09 8.18 2.60
C ASP A 232 -12.15 9.38 2.79
N LEU A 233 -10.96 9.15 3.34
CA LEU A 233 -9.95 10.19 3.51
C LEU A 233 -8.66 9.76 2.79
N GLY A 234 -8.65 10.00 1.48
CA GLY A 234 -7.56 9.63 0.58
C GLY A 234 -6.32 10.52 0.69
N GLY A 235 -5.54 10.51 -0.38
CA GLY A 235 -4.34 11.35 -0.51
C GLY A 235 -4.65 12.83 -0.79
N GLY A 236 -5.68 13.11 -1.59
CA GLY A 236 -5.99 14.47 -2.03
C GLY A 236 -7.47 14.86 -2.04
N THR A 237 -8.36 14.08 -1.43
CA THR A 237 -9.77 14.43 -1.21
C THR A 237 -10.28 13.81 0.10
N PHE A 238 -11.37 14.37 0.62
CA PHE A 238 -12.19 13.77 1.65
C PHE A 238 -13.60 13.64 1.09
N ASP A 239 -14.15 12.44 1.10
CA ASP A 239 -15.47 12.16 0.56
C ASP A 239 -16.25 11.29 1.55
N VAL A 240 -17.54 11.59 1.70
CA VAL A 240 -18.44 10.90 2.62
C VAL A 240 -19.71 10.53 1.88
N SER A 241 -20.18 9.30 2.08
CA SER A 241 -21.45 8.83 1.53
C SER A 241 -22.24 8.10 2.59
N LEU A 242 -23.51 8.47 2.73
CA LEU A 242 -24.49 7.79 3.55
C LEU A 242 -25.35 6.92 2.64
N LEU A 243 -25.31 5.60 2.84
CA LEU A 243 -26.02 4.63 2.01
C LEU A 243 -27.00 3.82 2.85
N LYS A 244 -28.09 3.39 2.22
CA LYS A 244 -29.00 2.37 2.72
C LYS A 244 -28.78 1.08 1.93
N ILE A 245 -28.29 0.04 2.57
CA ILE A 245 -27.93 -1.24 1.94
C ILE A 245 -28.96 -2.30 2.36
N SER A 246 -29.72 -2.84 1.41
CA SER A 246 -30.68 -3.91 1.67
C SER A 246 -30.03 -5.29 1.65
N LYS A 247 -30.67 -6.31 2.24
CA LYS A 247 -30.25 -7.71 2.06
C LYS A 247 -30.42 -8.22 0.61
N THR A 248 -31.15 -7.49 -0.23
CA THR A 248 -31.54 -7.90 -1.59
C THR A 248 -30.66 -7.27 -2.68
N GLY A 249 -29.44 -6.83 -2.35
CA GLY A 249 -28.51 -6.22 -3.31
C GLY A 249 -28.74 -4.73 -3.60
N VAL A 250 -29.76 -4.08 -3.04
CA VAL A 250 -30.03 -2.66 -3.33
C VAL A 250 -29.14 -1.77 -2.48
N ILE A 251 -28.37 -0.90 -3.15
CA ILE A 251 -27.49 0.10 -2.55
C ILE A 251 -28.05 1.48 -2.92
N ASP A 252 -28.64 2.14 -1.93
CA ASP A 252 -29.48 3.32 -2.10
C ASP A 252 -28.82 4.53 -1.40
N VAL A 253 -28.11 5.35 -2.18
CA VAL A 253 -27.32 6.50 -1.68
C VAL A 253 -28.27 7.60 -1.23
N LYS A 254 -28.18 8.00 0.05
CA LYS A 254 -29.06 9.01 0.66
C LYS A 254 -28.50 10.41 0.61
N ALA A 255 -27.21 10.53 0.82
CA ALA A 255 -26.51 11.79 0.67
C ALA A 255 -25.03 11.55 0.38
N VAL A 256 -24.44 12.48 -0.35
CA VAL A 256 -22.98 12.57 -0.51
C VAL A 256 -22.49 13.96 -0.10
N GLY A 257 -21.32 13.97 0.51
CA GLY A 257 -20.58 15.18 0.88
C GLY A 257 -19.09 14.97 0.65
N GLY A 258 -18.31 16.03 0.77
CA GLY A 258 -16.87 15.96 0.63
C GLY A 258 -16.24 17.32 0.45
N ASP A 259 -14.92 17.31 0.29
CA ASP A 259 -14.10 18.45 -0.04
C ASP A 259 -12.90 18.01 -0.88
N THR A 260 -12.78 18.59 -2.07
CA THR A 260 -11.68 18.31 -3.01
C THR A 260 -10.34 18.88 -2.54
N HIS A 261 -10.32 19.66 -1.45
CA HIS A 261 -9.15 20.35 -0.88
C HIS A 261 -8.91 19.96 0.61
N LEU A 262 -9.19 18.71 0.95
CA LEU A 262 -9.03 18.14 2.29
C LEU A 262 -8.52 16.70 2.21
N GLY A 263 -7.21 16.47 2.26
CA GLY A 263 -6.65 15.12 2.22
C GLY A 263 -5.26 14.99 2.83
N GLY A 264 -4.67 13.82 2.65
CA GLY A 264 -3.31 13.49 3.10
C GLY A 264 -2.24 14.54 2.73
N GLU A 265 -2.30 15.12 1.54
CA GLU A 265 -1.34 16.12 1.06
C GLU A 265 -1.53 17.50 1.69
N ASP A 266 -2.74 17.84 2.14
CA ASP A 266 -2.98 19.09 2.85
C ASP A 266 -2.39 18.98 4.29
N PHE A 267 -2.45 17.79 4.91
CA PHE A 267 -1.71 17.51 6.16
C PHE A 267 -0.17 17.57 5.98
N ASP A 268 0.35 17.04 4.87
CA ASP A 268 1.78 17.14 4.54
C ASP A 268 2.19 18.60 4.34
N THR A 269 1.34 19.39 3.67
CA THR A 269 1.57 20.81 3.39
C THR A 269 1.66 21.62 4.68
N THR A 270 0.85 21.31 5.70
CA THR A 270 1.00 21.90 7.04
C THR A 270 2.36 21.59 7.65
N LEU A 271 2.79 20.32 7.59
CA LEU A 271 4.05 19.85 8.17
C LEU A 271 5.27 20.41 7.43
N VAL A 272 5.22 20.52 6.10
CA VAL A 272 6.22 21.21 5.27
C VAL A 272 6.31 22.69 5.66
N ASN A 273 5.17 23.40 5.78
CA ASN A 273 5.16 24.81 6.15
C ASN A 273 5.73 25.05 7.56
N TYR A 274 5.45 24.16 8.52
CA TYR A 274 6.09 24.18 9.85
C TYR A 274 7.61 24.00 9.75
N CYS A 275 8.07 23.03 8.95
CA CYS A 275 9.51 22.77 8.76
C CYS A 275 10.23 23.93 8.05
N VAL A 276 9.61 24.56 7.04
CA VAL A 276 10.15 25.78 6.38
C VAL A 276 10.27 26.93 7.38
N GLN A 277 9.29 27.13 8.26
CA GLN A 277 9.35 28.18 9.28
C GLN A 277 10.47 27.93 10.29
N GLU A 278 10.62 26.70 10.80
CA GLU A 278 11.71 26.37 11.73
C GLU A 278 13.09 26.39 11.05
N PHE A 279 13.22 25.97 9.79
CA PHE A 279 14.46 26.15 9.02
C PHE A 279 14.82 27.64 8.89
N LYS A 280 13.87 28.48 8.46
CA LYS A 280 14.06 29.93 8.29
C LYS A 280 14.35 30.65 9.61
N LYS A 281 13.76 30.20 10.71
CA LYS A 281 14.03 30.69 12.08
C LYS A 281 15.44 30.33 12.56
N LYS A 282 15.92 29.12 12.24
CA LYS A 282 17.23 28.60 12.65
C LYS A 282 18.39 29.09 11.77
N HIS A 283 18.17 29.18 10.45
CA HIS A 283 19.21 29.43 9.43
C HIS A 283 19.05 30.75 8.66
N ARG A 284 17.95 31.49 8.85
CA ARG A 284 17.58 32.76 8.19
C ARG A 284 17.28 32.69 6.68
N GLU A 285 17.62 31.60 6.02
CA GLU A 285 17.28 31.36 4.60
C GLU A 285 15.85 30.80 4.37
N ASP A 286 15.33 31.00 3.16
CA ASP A 286 13.99 30.56 2.77
C ASP A 286 14.04 29.45 1.71
N LEU A 287 13.74 28.22 2.14
CA LEU A 287 13.78 27.01 1.32
C LEU A 287 12.95 27.11 0.04
N ARG A 288 11.89 27.93 0.01
CA ARG A 288 10.97 28.09 -1.13
C ARG A 288 11.63 28.67 -2.39
N ARG A 289 12.87 29.16 -2.28
CA ARG A 289 13.73 29.56 -3.40
C ARG A 289 14.35 28.38 -4.16
N ASN A 290 14.35 27.19 -3.59
CA ASN A 290 15.01 26.00 -4.14
C ASN A 290 14.00 24.84 -4.31
N PRO A 291 13.50 24.60 -5.54
CA PRO A 291 12.53 23.54 -5.82
C PRO A 291 13.00 22.15 -5.38
N ARG A 292 14.31 21.89 -5.48
CA ARG A 292 14.92 20.61 -5.12
C ARG A 292 14.90 20.39 -3.60
N ALA A 293 15.21 21.44 -2.83
CA ALA A 293 15.08 21.42 -1.37
C ALA A 293 13.62 21.18 -0.95
N MET A 294 12.66 21.89 -1.57
CA MET A 294 11.24 21.75 -1.27
C MET A 294 10.67 20.37 -1.63
N GLY A 295 11.07 19.79 -2.76
CA GLY A 295 10.71 18.42 -3.13
C GLY A 295 11.26 17.37 -2.15
N ARG A 296 12.54 17.52 -1.73
CA ARG A 296 13.16 16.67 -0.70
C ARG A 296 12.44 16.80 0.65
N LEU A 297 12.06 18.01 1.04
CA LEU A 297 11.31 18.26 2.27
C LEU A 297 9.90 17.66 2.24
N LYS A 298 9.14 17.80 1.13
CA LYS A 298 7.81 17.17 1.02
C LYS A 298 7.88 15.65 1.17
N VAL A 299 8.81 14.98 0.50
CA VAL A 299 8.98 13.51 0.62
C VAL A 299 9.29 13.11 2.06
N ALA A 300 10.10 13.87 2.79
CA ALA A 300 10.38 13.61 4.20
C ALA A 300 9.17 13.89 5.11
N CYS A 301 8.33 14.89 4.79
CA CYS A 301 7.09 15.18 5.51
C CYS A 301 5.98 14.13 5.28
N GLU A 302 5.77 13.68 4.03
CA GLU A 302 4.86 12.55 3.69
C GLU A 302 5.23 11.31 4.51
N LYS A 303 6.53 10.99 4.51
CA LYS A 303 7.10 9.88 5.26
C LYS A 303 6.89 10.04 6.77
N ALA A 304 7.14 11.24 7.31
CA ALA A 304 6.92 11.53 8.73
C ALA A 304 5.43 11.41 9.12
N LYS A 305 4.48 11.87 8.28
CA LYS A 305 3.04 11.68 8.50
C LYS A 305 2.66 10.20 8.58
N ARG A 306 3.16 9.36 7.64
CA ARG A 306 2.92 7.90 7.68
C ARG A 306 3.47 7.29 8.96
N VAL A 307 4.72 7.58 9.33
CA VAL A 307 5.33 7.06 10.58
C VAL A 307 4.58 7.54 11.83
N LEU A 308 4.13 8.80 11.90
CA LEU A 308 3.34 9.31 13.03
C LEU A 308 1.97 8.64 13.19
N SER A 309 1.49 7.88 12.20
CA SER A 309 0.25 7.13 12.31
C SER A 309 0.38 5.92 13.26
N SER A 310 1.57 5.30 13.37
CA SER A 310 1.84 4.25 14.37
C SER A 310 2.79 4.66 15.50
N ALA A 311 3.84 5.43 15.22
CA ALA A 311 4.77 5.96 16.22
C ALA A 311 4.27 7.24 16.91
N THR A 312 4.67 7.46 18.17
CA THR A 312 4.26 8.65 18.95
C THR A 312 5.08 9.91 18.62
N PHE A 313 6.25 9.74 18.00
CA PHE A 313 7.06 10.80 17.41
C PHE A 313 7.83 10.26 16.20
N THR A 314 8.48 11.17 15.47
CA THR A 314 9.48 10.82 14.45
C THR A 314 10.47 11.99 14.27
N SER A 315 11.42 11.84 13.36
CA SER A 315 12.40 12.87 12.99
C SER A 315 12.37 13.13 11.48
N ILE A 316 12.19 14.39 11.08
CA ILE A 316 12.42 14.82 9.70
C ILE A 316 13.89 15.24 9.62
N GLU A 317 14.68 14.51 8.83
CA GLU A 317 16.12 14.65 8.72
C GLU A 317 16.56 14.59 7.25
N ILE A 318 17.32 15.59 6.80
CA ILE A 318 17.69 15.77 5.40
C ILE A 318 19.11 16.37 5.31
N ASP A 319 20.09 15.52 5.03
CA ASP A 319 21.48 15.87 4.72
C ASP A 319 21.56 16.93 3.60
N CYS A 320 22.29 18.03 3.79
CA CYS A 320 22.44 19.11 2.81
C CYS A 320 21.10 19.54 2.16
N LEU A 321 20.06 19.85 2.95
CA LEU A 321 18.74 20.25 2.43
C LEU A 321 18.82 21.48 1.51
N TYR A 322 19.63 22.46 1.89
CA TYR A 322 19.77 23.74 1.17
C TYR A 322 21.21 24.25 1.30
N GLU A 323 21.93 24.43 0.19
CA GLU A 323 23.29 25.02 0.15
C GLU A 323 24.27 24.42 1.19
N GLY A 324 24.24 23.09 1.36
CA GLY A 324 25.10 22.36 2.31
C GLY A 324 24.61 22.35 3.76
N ILE A 325 23.47 22.97 4.07
CA ILE A 325 22.88 23.01 5.41
C ILE A 325 22.02 21.77 5.66
N ASP A 326 22.42 20.94 6.63
CA ASP A 326 21.60 19.84 7.15
C ASP A 326 20.34 20.35 7.87
N PHE A 327 19.20 19.73 7.58
CA PHE A 327 17.97 19.94 8.35
C PHE A 327 17.67 18.74 9.24
N PHE A 328 17.31 19.01 10.49
CA PHE A 328 16.87 18.03 11.47
C PHE A 328 15.83 18.66 12.39
N ILE A 329 14.69 17.99 12.58
CA ILE A 329 13.66 18.35 13.54
C ILE A 329 12.94 17.10 14.07
N LYS A 330 12.75 17.01 15.39
CA LYS A 330 11.90 15.99 16.03
C LYS A 330 10.46 16.50 16.09
N ILE A 331 9.50 15.71 15.62
CA ILE A 331 8.07 16.04 15.59
C ILE A 331 7.28 14.95 16.34
N SER A 332 6.35 15.34 17.22
CA SER A 332 5.47 14.40 17.92
C SER A 332 4.12 14.27 17.22
N ARG A 333 3.44 13.12 17.41
CA ARG A 333 2.06 12.93 16.96
C ARG A 333 1.17 14.04 17.51
N ALA A 334 1.30 14.36 18.80
CA ALA A 334 0.53 15.45 19.42
C ALA A 334 0.74 16.80 18.72
N LYS A 335 1.96 17.13 18.27
CA LYS A 335 2.22 18.39 17.54
C LYS A 335 1.69 18.33 16.09
N PHE A 336 1.76 17.18 15.43
CA PHE A 336 1.11 16.98 14.14
C PHE A 336 -0.43 17.06 14.23
N GLU A 337 -1.02 16.51 15.30
CA GLU A 337 -2.45 16.62 15.60
C GLU A 337 -2.86 18.08 15.88
N GLU A 338 -2.08 18.82 16.67
CA GLU A 338 -2.27 20.26 16.94
C GLU A 338 -2.20 21.11 15.66
N LEU A 339 -1.19 20.86 14.81
CA LEU A 339 -0.99 21.62 13.57
C LEU A 339 -2.15 21.48 12.57
N ASN A 340 -2.88 20.37 12.60
CA ASN A 340 -3.94 20.04 11.63
C ASN A 340 -5.36 20.04 12.23
N SER A 341 -5.57 20.62 13.42
CA SER A 341 -6.85 20.54 14.16
C SER A 341 -8.07 20.94 13.31
N SER A 342 -7.97 22.07 12.61
CA SER A 342 -9.04 22.63 11.77
C SER A 342 -9.44 21.74 10.60
N TYR A 343 -8.51 20.95 10.05
CA TYR A 343 -8.83 19.98 9.00
C TYR A 343 -9.57 18.76 9.59
N PHE A 344 -9.18 18.29 10.78
CA PHE A 344 -9.89 17.18 11.44
C PHE A 344 -11.30 17.58 11.89
N GLU A 345 -11.47 18.82 12.37
CA GLU A 345 -12.77 19.42 12.69
C GLU A 345 -13.67 19.46 11.43
N LYS A 346 -13.13 19.97 10.31
CA LYS A 346 -13.83 20.04 9.01
C LYS A 346 -14.28 18.68 8.46
N CYS A 347 -13.53 17.60 8.72
CA CYS A 347 -13.97 16.24 8.36
C CYS A 347 -15.30 15.89 9.05
N ILE A 348 -15.45 16.24 10.33
CA ILE A 348 -16.65 15.94 11.11
C ILE A 348 -17.81 16.88 10.74
N GLU A 349 -17.56 18.16 10.46
CA GLU A 349 -18.57 19.09 9.91
C GLU A 349 -19.20 18.54 8.61
N LEU A 350 -18.39 17.96 7.73
CA LEU A 350 -18.85 17.36 6.48
C LEU A 350 -19.61 16.04 6.68
N VAL A 351 -19.28 15.25 7.72
CA VAL A 351 -20.08 14.08 8.14
C VAL A 351 -21.43 14.53 8.72
N GLU A 352 -21.46 15.54 9.60
CA GLU A 352 -22.70 16.11 10.14
C GLU A 352 -23.62 16.62 9.02
N LYS A 353 -23.05 17.36 8.07
CA LYS A 353 -23.74 17.84 6.88
C LYS A 353 -24.30 16.68 6.06
N CYS A 354 -23.53 15.64 5.78
CA CYS A 354 -23.99 14.46 5.03
C CYS A 354 -25.13 13.71 5.76
N LEU A 355 -25.10 13.64 7.09
CA LEU A 355 -26.18 13.04 7.88
C LEU A 355 -27.46 13.88 7.87
N PHE A 356 -27.33 15.21 7.97
CA PHE A 356 -28.44 16.15 7.83
C PHE A 356 -29.06 16.08 6.43
N ASP A 357 -28.23 16.12 5.40
CA ASP A 357 -28.59 16.06 3.98
C ASP A 357 -29.36 14.78 3.59
N GLY A 358 -29.12 13.67 4.28
CA GLY A 358 -29.80 12.39 4.09
C GLY A 358 -30.92 12.10 5.10
N GLU A 359 -31.26 13.07 5.96
CA GLU A 359 -32.26 12.99 7.04
C GLU A 359 -32.02 11.88 8.11
N ILE A 360 -30.81 11.32 8.20
CA ILE A 360 -30.47 10.24 9.16
C ILE A 360 -29.74 10.77 10.39
N LYS A 361 -30.30 10.53 11.57
CA LYS A 361 -29.65 10.83 12.86
C LYS A 361 -28.44 9.91 13.07
N LYS A 362 -27.30 10.44 13.56
CA LYS A 362 -26.04 9.68 13.77
C LYS A 362 -26.20 8.37 14.56
N ASN A 363 -27.17 8.27 15.47
CA ASN A 363 -27.43 7.06 16.23
C ASN A 363 -27.99 5.91 15.35
N ASN A 364 -28.71 6.25 14.28
CA ASN A 364 -29.37 5.34 13.34
C ASN A 364 -28.45 4.82 12.23
N VAL A 365 -27.22 5.34 12.10
CA VAL A 365 -26.19 4.73 11.24
C VAL A 365 -25.75 3.42 11.92
N ASP A 366 -25.96 2.28 11.28
CA ASP A 366 -25.59 0.98 11.83
C ASP A 366 -24.07 0.82 11.91
N GLU A 367 -23.38 1.06 10.79
CA GLU A 367 -21.94 0.82 10.63
C GLU A 367 -21.23 1.99 9.93
N VAL A 368 -19.94 2.16 10.25
CA VAL A 368 -19.08 3.20 9.69
C VAL A 368 -17.85 2.54 9.08
N VAL A 369 -17.71 2.63 7.77
CA VAL A 369 -16.61 2.04 6.99
C VAL A 369 -15.58 3.13 6.72
N VAL A 370 -14.31 2.86 6.99
CA VAL A 370 -13.20 3.78 6.72
C VAL A 370 -12.33 3.28 5.57
N VAL A 371 -12.11 4.14 4.57
CA VAL A 371 -11.26 3.89 3.39
C VAL A 371 -10.41 5.12 3.07
N GLY A 372 -9.43 4.97 2.18
CA GLY A 372 -8.43 6.00 1.92
C GLY A 372 -7.33 6.04 2.99
N GLY A 373 -6.07 6.00 2.57
CA GLY A 373 -4.93 5.73 3.46
C GLY A 373 -4.67 6.75 4.56
N SER A 374 -5.26 7.96 4.52
CA SER A 374 -5.11 8.95 5.60
C SER A 374 -6.05 8.69 6.78
N THR A 375 -7.06 7.82 6.65
CA THR A 375 -7.86 7.32 7.79
C THR A 375 -7.03 6.55 8.82
N ARG A 376 -5.80 6.15 8.50
CA ARG A 376 -4.85 5.52 9.42
C ARG A 376 -4.34 6.48 10.51
N ILE A 377 -4.53 7.80 10.36
CA ILE A 377 -4.16 8.80 11.38
C ILE A 377 -5.02 8.59 12.65
N PRO A 378 -4.43 8.32 13.83
CA PRO A 378 -5.20 7.97 15.03
C PRO A 378 -6.19 9.03 15.51
N LYS A 379 -5.97 10.33 15.22
CA LYS A 379 -6.93 11.39 15.56
C LYS A 379 -8.20 11.33 14.71
N VAL A 380 -8.09 10.93 13.44
CA VAL A 380 -9.24 10.74 12.55
C VAL A 380 -10.10 9.61 13.10
N GLN A 381 -9.49 8.45 13.39
CA GLN A 381 -10.23 7.29 13.94
C GLN A 381 -10.92 7.65 15.26
N ARG A 382 -10.20 8.24 16.22
CA ARG A 382 -10.79 8.66 17.50
C ARG A 382 -11.95 9.65 17.32
N LEU A 383 -11.84 10.65 16.44
CA LEU A 383 -12.92 11.62 16.22
C LEU A 383 -14.17 10.99 15.61
N VAL A 384 -14.03 10.06 14.67
CA VAL A 384 -15.18 9.36 14.07
C VAL A 384 -15.80 8.40 15.09
N GLU A 385 -14.99 7.67 15.86
CA GLU A 385 -15.45 6.81 16.97
C GLU A 385 -16.19 7.64 18.03
N GLU A 386 -15.60 8.74 18.53
CA GLU A 386 -16.19 9.71 19.46
C GLU A 386 -17.52 10.28 18.92
N PHE A 387 -17.53 10.73 17.66
CA PHE A 387 -18.71 11.29 17.01
C PHE A 387 -19.86 10.28 16.92
N PHE A 388 -19.60 9.02 16.60
CA PHE A 388 -20.61 7.96 16.57
C PHE A 388 -20.91 7.30 17.93
N ASN A 389 -20.49 7.93 19.03
CA ASN A 389 -20.70 7.53 20.42
C ASN A 389 -19.95 6.23 20.83
N GLY A 390 -18.73 6.03 20.34
CA GLY A 390 -17.87 4.89 20.64
C GLY A 390 -18.11 3.64 19.78
N LYS A 391 -18.73 3.79 18.60
CA LYS A 391 -18.89 2.67 17.66
C LYS A 391 -17.55 2.32 17.02
N THR A 392 -17.16 1.05 17.07
CA THR A 392 -16.00 0.50 16.37
C THR A 392 -16.13 0.73 14.87
N LEU A 393 -15.08 1.29 14.24
CA LEU A 393 -15.05 1.49 12.78
C LEU A 393 -14.78 0.16 12.07
N CYS A 394 -15.42 -0.06 10.93
CA CYS A 394 -15.24 -1.24 10.10
C CYS A 394 -13.95 -1.09 9.27
N LYS A 395 -12.97 -1.97 9.53
CA LYS A 395 -11.59 -1.96 8.99
C LYS A 395 -11.22 -3.28 8.28
N ASN A 396 -12.23 -4.06 7.84
CA ASN A 396 -12.10 -5.43 7.32
C ASN A 396 -11.83 -5.53 5.80
N MET A 397 -11.35 -4.44 5.19
CA MET A 397 -10.89 -4.32 3.81
C MET A 397 -9.60 -3.48 3.81
N ASN A 398 -8.70 -3.66 2.85
CA ASN A 398 -7.59 -2.72 2.71
C ASN A 398 -8.13 -1.38 2.17
N GLY A 399 -7.93 -0.31 2.95
CA GLY A 399 -8.45 1.03 2.65
C GLY A 399 -7.87 1.67 1.39
N ASP A 400 -6.75 1.17 0.86
CA ASP A 400 -6.15 1.63 -0.41
C ASP A 400 -6.58 0.75 -1.63
N GLU A 401 -7.42 -0.26 -1.43
CA GLU A 401 -7.86 -1.21 -2.47
C GLU A 401 -9.39 -1.27 -2.64
N ALA A 402 -10.15 -1.08 -1.54
CA ALA A 402 -11.60 -1.29 -1.50
C ALA A 402 -12.38 -0.49 -2.58
N VAL A 403 -11.88 0.69 -2.94
CA VAL A 403 -12.48 1.56 -3.98
C VAL A 403 -12.33 0.92 -5.37
N ALA A 404 -11.13 0.48 -5.76
CA ALA A 404 -10.89 -0.23 -7.01
C ALA A 404 -11.61 -1.59 -7.04
N PHE A 405 -11.64 -2.30 -5.91
CA PHE A 405 -12.32 -3.58 -5.74
C PHE A 405 -13.82 -3.46 -6.09
N GLY A 406 -14.49 -2.44 -5.54
CA GLY A 406 -15.88 -2.12 -5.83
C GLY A 406 -16.14 -1.69 -7.28
N ALA A 407 -15.22 -0.93 -7.88
CA ALA A 407 -15.28 -0.58 -9.29
C ALA A 407 -15.18 -1.83 -10.20
N ALA A 408 -14.37 -2.83 -9.83
CA ALA A 408 -14.20 -4.06 -10.60
C ALA A 408 -15.44 -4.98 -10.56
N ILE A 409 -16.13 -5.01 -9.42
CA ILE A 409 -17.44 -5.67 -9.27
C ILE A 409 -18.46 -5.06 -10.23
N LEU A 410 -18.55 -3.71 -10.27
CA LEU A 410 -19.45 -3.02 -11.19
C LEU A 410 -19.04 -3.22 -12.66
N ALA A 411 -17.74 -3.18 -12.98
CA ALA A 411 -17.22 -3.45 -14.33
C ALA A 411 -17.61 -4.85 -14.81
N SER A 412 -17.53 -5.87 -13.94
CA SER A 412 -18.01 -7.21 -14.25
C SER A 412 -19.50 -7.22 -14.60
N ARG A 413 -20.35 -6.68 -13.71
CA ARG A 413 -21.81 -6.66 -13.87
C ARG A 413 -22.26 -5.93 -15.14
N LEU A 414 -21.58 -4.84 -15.50
CA LEU A 414 -21.82 -4.06 -16.73
C LEU A 414 -21.28 -4.77 -17.99
N SER A 415 -20.20 -5.54 -17.90
CA SER A 415 -19.61 -6.24 -19.04
C SER A 415 -20.50 -7.37 -19.59
N GLY A 416 -21.37 -7.95 -18.74
CA GLY A 416 -22.26 -9.04 -19.11
C GLY A 416 -21.50 -10.28 -19.59
N ASN A 417 -20.46 -10.67 -18.86
CA ASN A 417 -19.55 -11.77 -19.22
C ASN A 417 -19.63 -13.00 -18.29
N ASP A 418 -20.37 -12.94 -17.18
CA ASP A 418 -20.60 -14.06 -16.26
C ASP A 418 -22.10 -14.31 -16.07
N ASP A 419 -22.52 -15.57 -16.22
CA ASP A 419 -23.89 -16.04 -15.89
C ASP A 419 -24.05 -16.40 -14.39
N ASN A 420 -22.95 -16.40 -13.62
CA ASN A 420 -22.88 -17.00 -12.27
C ASN A 420 -22.96 -16.01 -11.09
N THR A 421 -23.09 -14.70 -11.31
CA THR A 421 -23.25 -13.75 -10.18
C THR A 421 -24.69 -13.75 -9.67
N GLU A 422 -25.04 -14.66 -8.75
CA GLU A 422 -26.38 -14.82 -8.13
C GLU A 422 -26.91 -13.59 -7.35
N ARG A 423 -26.21 -12.44 -7.39
CA ARG A 423 -26.54 -11.24 -6.62
C ARG A 423 -26.69 -10.04 -7.55
N ASP A 424 -27.93 -9.67 -7.86
CA ASP A 424 -28.23 -8.41 -8.53
C ASP A 424 -27.98 -7.21 -7.60
N ILE A 425 -26.75 -6.67 -7.66
CA ILE A 425 -26.43 -5.39 -7.03
C ILE A 425 -27.11 -4.28 -7.83
N VAL A 426 -28.04 -3.56 -7.20
CA VAL A 426 -28.77 -2.44 -7.79
C VAL A 426 -28.32 -1.15 -7.11
N LEU A 427 -27.45 -0.39 -7.78
CA LEU A 427 -27.01 0.91 -7.31
C LEU A 427 -28.01 2.00 -7.70
N LEU A 428 -28.45 2.78 -6.70
CA LEU A 428 -29.20 4.03 -6.85
C LEU A 428 -28.34 5.17 -6.30
N ASP A 429 -27.48 5.72 -7.15
CA ASP A 429 -26.57 6.84 -6.84
C ASP A 429 -27.27 8.20 -7.01
N VAL A 430 -26.64 9.30 -6.59
CA VAL A 430 -27.23 10.65 -6.54
C VAL A 430 -26.33 11.77 -7.07
N THR A 431 -26.92 12.93 -7.41
CA THR A 431 -26.19 14.15 -7.75
C THR A 431 -25.44 14.74 -6.55
N PRO A 432 -24.13 15.06 -6.62
CA PRO A 432 -23.41 15.64 -5.48
C PRO A 432 -23.72 17.13 -5.26
N LEU A 433 -23.97 17.84 -6.37
CA LEU A 433 -24.22 19.28 -6.40
C LEU A 433 -25.58 19.58 -7.05
N SER A 434 -26.19 20.68 -6.64
CA SER A 434 -27.41 21.17 -7.28
C SER A 434 -27.09 21.71 -8.66
N LEU A 435 -27.86 21.34 -9.68
CA LEU A 435 -27.79 21.91 -11.03
C LEU A 435 -28.96 22.87 -11.27
N GLY A 436 -28.72 23.90 -12.07
CA GLY A 436 -29.66 24.99 -12.31
C GLY A 436 -29.10 26.00 -13.30
N ILE A 437 -29.83 27.09 -13.51
CA ILE A 437 -29.36 28.23 -14.32
C ILE A 437 -29.15 29.47 -13.45
N ALA A 438 -28.26 30.37 -13.88
CA ALA A 438 -28.25 31.73 -13.36
C ALA A 438 -29.46 32.50 -13.92
N ILE A 439 -30.14 33.27 -13.06
CA ILE A 439 -31.18 34.23 -13.41
C ILE A 439 -30.88 35.58 -12.78
N ASP A 440 -31.20 36.65 -13.51
CA ASP A 440 -31.24 38.01 -12.94
C ASP A 440 -32.67 38.32 -12.48
N THR A 441 -32.81 38.83 -11.26
CA THR A 441 -34.05 39.46 -10.76
C THR A 441 -33.90 40.99 -10.77
N ASP A 442 -34.97 41.72 -10.40
CA ASP A 442 -34.90 43.18 -10.23
C ASP A 442 -34.02 43.63 -9.04
N GLU A 443 -33.63 42.70 -8.15
CA GLU A 443 -32.92 42.96 -6.90
C GLU A 443 -31.56 42.25 -6.80
N VAL A 444 -31.43 41.08 -7.41
CA VAL A 444 -30.27 40.19 -7.30
C VAL A 444 -29.87 39.66 -8.68
N LYS A 445 -28.63 39.92 -9.07
CA LYS A 445 -28.01 39.34 -10.27
C LYS A 445 -27.45 37.94 -10.02
N ASP A 446 -27.30 37.17 -11.08
CA ASP A 446 -26.59 35.88 -11.10
C ASP A 446 -27.12 34.86 -10.06
N LEU A 447 -28.41 34.96 -9.69
CA LEU A 447 -29.06 34.08 -8.71
C LEU A 447 -29.25 32.69 -9.31
N MET A 448 -28.76 31.64 -8.64
CA MET A 448 -28.92 30.26 -9.13
C MET A 448 -30.35 29.74 -8.89
N SER A 449 -31.13 29.60 -9.96
CA SER A 449 -32.39 28.86 -9.97
C SER A 449 -32.11 27.37 -10.13
N VAL A 450 -32.20 26.61 -9.03
CA VAL A 450 -32.00 25.16 -9.00
C VAL A 450 -33.13 24.44 -9.73
N VAL A 451 -32.77 23.56 -10.68
CA VAL A 451 -33.68 22.65 -11.41
C VAL A 451 -33.57 21.22 -10.90
N ILE A 452 -32.36 20.82 -10.49
CA ILE A 452 -32.07 19.51 -9.91
C ILE A 452 -31.33 19.77 -8.59
N PRO A 453 -31.96 19.57 -7.42
CA PRO A 453 -31.27 19.62 -6.13
C PRO A 453 -30.14 18.58 -6.06
N ARG A 454 -29.11 18.85 -5.25
CA ARG A 454 -28.19 17.79 -4.80
C ARG A 454 -28.93 16.69 -4.06
N ASN A 455 -28.32 15.51 -4.03
CA ASN A 455 -28.88 14.24 -3.59
C ASN A 455 -30.12 13.79 -4.38
N THR A 456 -30.32 14.27 -5.61
CA THR A 456 -31.34 13.72 -6.53
C THR A 456 -30.79 12.44 -7.15
N SER A 457 -31.52 11.33 -7.06
CA SER A 457 -31.13 10.05 -7.69
C SER A 457 -30.87 10.17 -9.19
N ILE A 458 -29.86 9.47 -9.70
CA ILE A 458 -29.47 9.44 -11.12
C ILE A 458 -29.65 8.03 -11.73
N PRO A 459 -29.84 7.88 -13.06
CA PRO A 459 -30.06 8.94 -14.06
C PRO A 459 -31.41 9.65 -13.85
N THR A 460 -31.51 10.92 -14.26
CA THR A 460 -32.72 11.73 -14.00
C THR A 460 -32.93 12.83 -15.03
N CYS A 461 -34.19 13.15 -15.30
CA CYS A 461 -34.57 14.23 -16.20
C CYS A 461 -35.58 15.16 -15.52
N LYS A 462 -35.26 16.45 -15.46
CA LYS A 462 -36.09 17.52 -14.88
C LYS A 462 -36.14 18.71 -15.83
N LYS A 463 -37.11 19.61 -15.66
CA LYS A 463 -37.16 20.89 -16.38
C LYS A 463 -37.45 22.07 -15.46
N GLY A 464 -36.84 23.21 -15.78
CA GLY A 464 -37.24 24.52 -15.29
C GLY A 464 -38.03 25.28 -16.37
N ILE A 465 -38.92 26.18 -15.94
CA ILE A 465 -39.68 27.07 -16.82
C ILE A 465 -39.27 28.51 -16.50
N TYR A 466 -38.81 29.23 -17.52
CA TYR A 466 -38.21 30.55 -17.41
C TYR A 466 -38.81 31.53 -18.43
N TYR A 467 -38.58 32.83 -18.22
CA TYR A 467 -39.13 33.89 -19.07
C TYR A 467 -38.05 34.90 -19.46
N SER A 468 -37.97 35.25 -20.74
CA SER A 468 -36.94 36.16 -21.26
C SER A 468 -37.24 37.64 -20.97
N ARG A 469 -36.32 38.35 -20.31
CA ARG A 469 -36.25 39.83 -20.31
C ARG A 469 -35.07 40.33 -21.16
N ILE A 470 -35.12 41.58 -21.60
CA ILE A 470 -34.10 42.19 -22.47
C ILE A 470 -33.18 43.14 -21.67
N ASN A 471 -31.97 42.69 -21.29
CA ASN A 471 -30.72 43.46 -21.53
C ASN A 471 -29.42 42.67 -21.24
N LYS A 472 -28.28 43.37 -21.29
CA LYS A 472 -26.90 42.87 -21.38
C LYS A 472 -26.24 42.40 -20.06
N ARG A 473 -25.46 41.32 -20.21
CA ARG A 473 -24.21 40.91 -19.50
C ARG A 473 -23.87 41.53 -18.14
N THR A 474 -23.56 40.66 -17.19
CA THR A 474 -22.23 40.57 -16.56
C THR A 474 -21.72 39.12 -16.67
N ASP A 475 -20.57 38.77 -16.07
CA ASP A 475 -19.90 37.48 -16.26
C ASP A 475 -19.51 36.84 -14.92
N ASN A 476 -19.71 35.52 -14.76
CA ASN A 476 -19.16 34.66 -13.71
C ASN A 476 -19.31 33.16 -14.04
N ILE A 477 -18.86 32.26 -13.15
CA ILE A 477 -18.69 30.80 -13.38
C ILE A 477 -19.93 30.14 -14.00
N LEU A 478 -19.72 29.41 -15.12
CA LEU A 478 -20.79 28.96 -16.00
C LEU A 478 -20.49 27.57 -16.59
N LEU A 479 -21.46 26.65 -16.53
CA LEU A 479 -21.38 25.32 -17.18
C LEU A 479 -21.44 25.40 -18.72
N GLY A 480 -22.04 26.44 -19.28
CA GLY A 480 -22.09 26.69 -20.73
C GLY A 480 -22.94 27.91 -21.08
N ARG A 481 -22.63 28.59 -22.20
CA ARG A 481 -23.36 29.80 -22.65
C ARG A 481 -24.11 29.53 -23.95
N PHE A 482 -25.44 29.48 -23.88
CA PHE A 482 -26.30 29.23 -25.04
C PHE A 482 -27.06 30.50 -25.44
N GLY A 483 -26.90 30.92 -26.69
CA GLY A 483 -27.60 32.08 -27.25
C GLY A 483 -28.82 31.64 -28.08
N LEU A 484 -30.03 31.88 -27.56
CA LEU A 484 -31.26 31.64 -28.31
C LEU A 484 -31.59 32.86 -29.19
N CYS A 485 -31.80 32.62 -30.49
CA CYS A 485 -32.10 33.62 -31.50
C CYS A 485 -33.48 33.36 -32.10
N GLY A 486 -34.23 34.43 -32.45
CA GLY A 486 -35.54 34.29 -33.08
C GLY A 486 -36.68 33.84 -32.15
N LEU A 487 -36.57 34.11 -30.84
CA LEU A 487 -37.63 33.80 -29.87
C LEU A 487 -38.91 34.62 -30.15
N THR A 488 -40.04 33.93 -30.32
CA THR A 488 -41.36 34.55 -30.46
C THR A 488 -41.88 35.01 -29.10
N LEU A 489 -42.16 36.31 -28.95
CA LEU A 489 -42.75 36.85 -27.73
C LEU A 489 -44.18 36.32 -27.53
N GLY A 490 -44.52 35.95 -26.29
CA GLY A 490 -45.89 35.63 -25.89
C GLY A 490 -46.78 36.88 -25.81
N SER A 491 -48.08 36.67 -25.57
CA SER A 491 -49.09 37.75 -25.43
C SER A 491 -48.84 38.72 -24.26
N ASN A 492 -47.92 38.38 -23.35
CA ASN A 492 -47.45 39.20 -22.23
C ASN A 492 -46.10 39.90 -22.50
N GLY A 493 -45.56 39.84 -23.73
CA GLY A 493 -44.30 40.47 -24.09
C GLY A 493 -43.03 39.73 -23.63
N MET A 494 -43.15 38.49 -23.15
CA MET A 494 -42.01 37.65 -22.76
C MET A 494 -42.05 36.31 -23.51
N SER A 495 -40.89 35.72 -23.81
CA SER A 495 -40.80 34.36 -24.36
C SER A 495 -40.67 33.37 -23.21
N GLN A 496 -41.54 32.36 -23.15
CA GLN A 496 -41.41 31.24 -22.21
C GLN A 496 -40.37 30.25 -22.74
N LEU A 497 -39.48 29.79 -21.86
CA LEU A 497 -38.41 28.84 -22.14
C LEU A 497 -38.57 27.63 -21.23
N GLU A 498 -38.69 26.43 -21.81
CA GLU A 498 -38.52 25.18 -21.06
C GLU A 498 -37.08 24.70 -21.20
N ILE A 499 -36.34 24.65 -20.09
CA ILE A 499 -34.95 24.20 -20.06
C ILE A 499 -34.90 22.85 -19.36
N TRP A 500 -34.53 21.82 -20.12
CA TRP A 500 -34.46 20.43 -19.66
C TRP A 500 -33.03 20.10 -19.23
N PHE A 501 -32.88 19.54 -18.03
CA PHE A 501 -31.64 18.98 -17.52
C PHE A 501 -31.80 17.45 -17.52
N ASN A 502 -30.92 16.75 -18.24
CA ASN A 502 -30.93 15.29 -18.35
C ASN A 502 -29.56 14.77 -17.87
N ILE A 503 -29.53 14.05 -16.76
CA ILE A 503 -28.31 13.51 -16.15
C ILE A 503 -28.26 12.01 -16.39
N ASP A 504 -27.13 11.52 -16.90
CA ASP A 504 -26.89 10.10 -17.17
C ASP A 504 -26.40 9.32 -15.93
N ALA A 505 -26.09 8.03 -16.12
CA ALA A 505 -25.59 7.16 -15.06
C ALA A 505 -24.13 7.45 -14.62
N ASN A 506 -23.44 8.41 -15.26
CA ASN A 506 -22.12 8.91 -14.84
C ASN A 506 -22.24 10.17 -13.96
N GLY A 507 -23.47 10.70 -13.80
CA GLY A 507 -23.70 12.01 -13.19
C GLY A 507 -23.43 13.19 -14.14
N ILE A 508 -23.38 12.95 -15.47
CA ILE A 508 -23.05 13.97 -16.48
C ILE A 508 -24.32 14.54 -17.13
N LEU A 509 -24.35 15.86 -17.31
CA LEU A 509 -25.46 16.62 -17.88
C LEU A 509 -25.45 16.55 -19.43
N ILE A 510 -26.28 15.69 -19.99
CA ILE A 510 -26.50 15.60 -21.44
C ILE A 510 -27.38 16.79 -21.89
N VAL A 511 -26.79 17.71 -22.65
CA VAL A 511 -27.51 18.79 -23.35
C VAL A 511 -27.75 18.39 -24.82
N PRO A 512 -29.01 18.17 -25.26
CA PRO A 512 -29.28 17.69 -26.62
C PRO A 512 -28.80 18.65 -27.72
N GLY A 513 -28.05 18.12 -28.68
CA GLY A 513 -27.55 18.87 -29.86
C GLY A 513 -26.07 19.27 -29.79
N LEU A 514 -25.38 19.04 -28.67
CA LEU A 514 -23.94 19.27 -28.53
C LEU A 514 -23.16 17.95 -28.60
N THR A 515 -22.21 17.86 -29.53
CA THR A 515 -21.11 16.89 -29.45
C THR A 515 -19.93 17.55 -28.74
N SER A 516 -19.19 16.77 -27.94
CA SER A 516 -18.18 17.26 -26.98
C SER A 516 -17.13 18.20 -27.58
N SER A 517 -16.73 17.98 -28.85
CA SER A 517 -15.69 18.74 -29.54
C SER A 517 -16.02 20.20 -29.89
N ARG A 518 -17.14 20.77 -29.42
CA ARG A 518 -17.59 22.14 -29.77
C ARG A 518 -17.98 23.06 -28.61
N LEU A 519 -17.75 22.68 -27.35
CA LEU A 519 -18.07 23.54 -26.19
C LEU A 519 -17.34 24.90 -26.17
N PHE A 520 -16.24 25.04 -26.94
CA PHE A 520 -15.36 26.21 -26.89
C PHE A 520 -15.13 26.93 -28.23
N SER A 521 -15.83 26.55 -29.31
CA SER A 521 -15.76 27.31 -30.57
C SER A 521 -16.69 28.52 -30.52
N SER A 522 -16.15 29.74 -30.70
CA SER A 522 -16.87 31.03 -30.62
C SER A 522 -17.81 31.32 -31.81
N SER A 523 -18.41 30.28 -32.40
CA SER A 523 -19.31 30.35 -33.55
C SER A 523 -20.73 29.93 -33.15
N SER A 524 -21.68 30.85 -33.28
CA SER A 524 -23.08 30.66 -32.89
C SER A 524 -23.72 29.42 -33.51
N LEU A 525 -24.01 28.40 -32.70
CA LEU A 525 -24.69 27.18 -33.14
C LEU A 525 -26.16 27.19 -32.70
N LEU A 526 -27.07 26.92 -33.64
CA LEU A 526 -28.50 27.00 -33.42
C LEU A 526 -29.05 25.67 -32.86
N ILE A 527 -29.65 25.70 -31.66
CA ILE A 527 -30.40 24.54 -31.12
C ILE A 527 -31.87 24.68 -31.49
N LEU A 528 -32.45 23.61 -32.06
CA LEU A 528 -33.87 23.54 -32.40
C LEU A 528 -34.71 23.28 -31.15
N CYS A 529 -35.42 24.30 -30.67
CA CYS A 529 -36.52 24.12 -29.73
C CYS A 529 -37.65 23.30 -30.38
N SER A 530 -38.05 22.21 -29.75
CA SER A 530 -39.14 21.34 -30.24
C SER A 530 -40.51 21.98 -30.00
N PHE A 531 -40.95 22.84 -30.92
CA PHE A 531 -42.33 23.30 -30.98
C PHE A 531 -43.24 22.16 -31.46
N LYS A 532 -44.27 21.81 -30.69
CA LYS A 532 -45.38 20.97 -31.18
C LYS A 532 -46.19 21.75 -32.22
N PRO A 533 -46.24 21.35 -33.50
CA PRO A 533 -47.07 22.04 -34.49
C PRO A 533 -48.49 21.43 -34.50
N SER A 534 -49.51 22.29 -34.52
CA SER A 534 -50.76 21.97 -35.24
C SER A 534 -50.62 22.41 -36.71
N PRO A 535 -51.33 21.80 -37.66
CA PRO A 535 -50.86 21.77 -39.05
C PRO A 535 -51.30 22.98 -39.88
N SER A 536 -50.33 23.79 -40.32
CA SER A 536 -50.33 24.40 -41.66
C SER A 536 -48.89 24.79 -42.06
N MET A 537 -48.47 24.43 -43.26
CA MET A 537 -47.09 24.58 -43.73
C MET A 537 -47.05 25.42 -45.01
N PHE A 538 -46.24 26.47 -45.01
CA PHE A 538 -45.79 27.16 -46.23
C PHE A 538 -44.29 27.49 -46.10
N LEU A 539 -43.56 27.44 -47.23
CA LEU A 539 -42.11 27.55 -47.29
C LEU A 539 -41.66 28.91 -47.85
N LEU A 540 -40.58 29.46 -47.27
CA LEU A 540 -39.64 30.47 -47.82
C LEU A 540 -40.26 31.83 -48.28
N HIS A 541 -39.53 32.95 -48.31
CA HIS A 541 -38.14 33.12 -48.75
C HIS A 541 -37.38 34.26 -48.05
N ILE A 542 -36.10 34.41 -48.40
CA ILE A 542 -35.08 35.31 -47.85
C ILE A 542 -35.13 36.72 -48.48
N SER A 543 -34.90 37.78 -47.68
CA SER A 543 -34.31 39.04 -48.16
C SER A 543 -33.63 39.87 -47.05
N SER A 544 -32.44 40.40 -47.33
CA SER A 544 -31.78 41.52 -46.62
C SER A 544 -31.67 42.69 -47.63
N PRO A 545 -31.70 43.97 -47.21
CA PRO A 545 -30.45 44.73 -46.96
C PRO A 545 -30.55 45.80 -45.82
N VAL A 546 -29.50 46.11 -45.02
CA VAL A 546 -28.35 47.06 -45.19
C VAL A 546 -28.67 48.58 -45.08
N ALA A 547 -27.88 49.29 -44.21
CA ALA A 547 -27.59 50.74 -44.15
C ALA A 547 -28.68 51.75 -43.67
N ALA A 548 -28.36 52.97 -43.17
CA ALA A 548 -27.17 53.48 -42.42
C ALA A 548 -27.35 54.91 -41.83
N ALA A 549 -26.70 55.18 -40.68
CA ALA A 549 -26.05 56.43 -40.23
C ALA A 549 -26.79 57.77 -39.94
N THR A 550 -26.12 58.59 -39.09
CA THR A 550 -26.38 59.99 -38.66
C THR A 550 -27.44 60.20 -37.55
N THR A 551 -27.45 61.28 -36.72
CA THR A 551 -26.64 62.53 -36.68
C THR A 551 -26.19 62.93 -35.23
N LEU A 552 -26.26 64.23 -34.86
CA LEU A 552 -25.66 64.99 -33.71
C LEU A 552 -26.45 66.36 -33.59
N PRO A 553 -26.30 67.25 -32.56
CA PRO A 553 -25.87 67.14 -31.14
C PRO A 553 -26.80 67.96 -30.11
N PRO A 554 -26.39 68.90 -29.17
CA PRO A 554 -27.04 69.11 -27.83
C PRO A 554 -27.48 70.61 -27.59
N PRO A 555 -27.38 71.35 -26.42
CA PRO A 555 -27.17 71.04 -24.97
C PRO A 555 -28.02 71.90 -23.93
N THR A 556 -27.74 71.77 -22.61
CA THR A 556 -28.05 72.69 -21.45
C THR A 556 -29.52 72.96 -21.04
N GLY A 557 -29.91 73.27 -19.77
CA GLY A 557 -29.20 73.32 -18.46
C GLY A 557 -30.05 73.93 -17.28
N VAL A 558 -29.59 73.77 -16.01
CA VAL A 558 -30.16 74.27 -14.69
C VAL A 558 -31.57 73.73 -14.29
N VAL A 559 -32.24 73.96 -13.12
CA VAL A 559 -32.26 74.99 -12.01
C VAL A 559 -32.49 74.33 -10.59
N SER A 560 -32.55 75.11 -9.49
CA SER A 560 -32.77 74.74 -8.05
C SER A 560 -34.23 74.90 -7.54
N HIS A 561 -34.68 74.65 -6.28
CA HIS A 561 -34.07 74.45 -4.93
C HIS A 561 -34.97 73.53 -4.02
N LEU A 562 -35.20 73.57 -2.67
CA LEU A 562 -34.94 74.48 -1.51
C LEU A 562 -34.69 73.71 -0.15
N TYR A 563 -35.44 73.97 0.96
CA TYR A 563 -35.17 73.58 2.39
C TYR A 563 -36.47 73.63 3.28
N PRO A 564 -36.54 73.32 4.63
CA PRO A 564 -35.54 73.47 5.73
C PRO A 564 -35.47 72.43 6.91
N HIS A 565 -34.55 72.69 7.87
CA HIS A 565 -34.31 72.02 9.17
C HIS A 565 -34.65 72.93 10.39
N PRO A 566 -34.69 72.39 11.65
CA PRO A 566 -33.65 72.65 12.68
C PRO A 566 -33.11 71.33 13.32
N ARG A 567 -31.87 71.16 13.86
CA ARG A 567 -31.06 71.85 14.92
C ARG A 567 -31.61 71.64 16.35
N ALA A 568 -30.81 71.44 17.44
CA ALA A 568 -29.35 71.40 17.70
C ALA A 568 -29.09 70.91 19.18
N SER A 569 -27.89 70.57 19.73
CA SER A 569 -26.55 70.13 19.23
C SER A 569 -25.54 69.87 20.39
N VAL A 570 -24.41 69.19 20.14
CA VAL A 570 -23.11 69.17 20.90
C VAL A 570 -22.94 68.32 22.19
N ALA A 571 -22.02 67.35 22.16
CA ALA A 571 -20.90 67.15 23.12
C ALA A 571 -19.89 66.06 22.63
N THR A 572 -18.62 66.14 23.08
CA THR A 572 -17.49 65.17 22.92
C THR A 572 -16.80 65.01 24.30
N PRO A 573 -15.82 64.09 24.59
CA PRO A 573 -14.83 63.45 23.69
C PRO A 573 -14.39 61.97 24.03
N LEU A 574 -13.26 61.54 23.43
CA LEU A 574 -12.27 60.51 23.87
C LEU A 574 -12.38 59.03 23.43
N LEU A 575 -11.24 58.34 23.58
CA LEU A 575 -10.79 57.08 22.93
C LEU A 575 -10.86 55.84 23.86
N PRO A 576 -10.99 54.62 23.32
CA PRO A 576 -10.79 53.37 24.06
C PRO A 576 -9.32 52.88 24.10
N GLN A 577 -9.00 52.09 25.12
CA GLN A 577 -7.72 51.38 25.35
C GLN A 577 -8.03 49.90 25.76
N PRO A 578 -7.07 48.96 25.67
CA PRO A 578 -7.34 47.52 25.78
C PRO A 578 -7.53 47.02 27.23
N PRO A 579 -8.14 45.82 27.42
CA PRO A 579 -8.48 45.27 28.73
C PRO A 579 -7.28 44.79 29.57
N ARG A 580 -7.51 44.63 30.89
CA ARG A 580 -6.54 44.09 31.87
C ARG A 580 -7.01 42.75 32.48
N PRO A 581 -6.08 41.95 33.06
CA PRO A 581 -6.37 40.62 33.61
C PRO A 581 -7.05 40.66 35.01
N PRO A 582 -7.63 39.52 35.46
CA PRO A 582 -8.25 39.38 36.78
C PRO A 582 -7.23 39.33 37.95
N PRO A 583 -7.69 39.58 39.21
CA PRO A 583 -6.82 39.71 40.39
C PRO A 583 -6.53 38.39 41.12
N ALA A 584 -5.64 38.46 42.13
CA ALA A 584 -5.12 37.33 42.91
C ALA A 584 -5.77 37.15 44.30
N LEU A 585 -5.33 36.09 45.00
CA LEU A 585 -5.79 35.58 46.29
C LEU A 585 -5.68 36.55 47.50
N PRO A 586 -6.56 36.41 48.51
CA PRO A 586 -6.28 36.76 49.90
C PRO A 586 -5.69 35.55 50.70
N THR A 587 -4.99 35.83 51.80
CA THR A 587 -4.30 34.83 52.66
C THR A 587 -4.64 34.98 54.16
N ALA A 588 -4.17 34.04 54.99
CA ALA A 588 -4.36 33.90 56.46
C ALA A 588 -5.67 33.17 56.87
N VAL A 589 -5.80 32.54 58.06
CA VAL A 589 -5.02 32.56 59.33
C VAL A 589 -4.71 31.10 59.80
N ALA A 590 -3.89 30.91 60.85
CA ALA A 590 -3.46 29.60 61.37
C ALA A 590 -3.64 29.44 62.91
N TYR A 591 -3.32 28.23 63.43
CA TYR A 591 -3.26 27.77 64.84
C TYR A 591 -4.59 27.39 65.55
N PRO A 592 -4.60 26.40 66.50
CA PRO A 592 -3.79 25.17 66.58
C PRO A 592 -4.64 23.92 67.03
N PRO A 593 -4.21 22.89 67.82
CA PRO A 593 -4.57 21.50 67.50
C PRO A 593 -5.34 20.71 68.59
N SER A 594 -5.84 19.53 68.23
CA SER A 594 -6.28 18.47 69.17
C SER A 594 -6.02 17.06 68.58
N HIS A 595 -5.92 16.04 69.44
CA HIS A 595 -5.36 14.73 69.11
C HIS A 595 -6.40 13.61 68.88
N LEU A 596 -5.92 12.48 68.32
CA LEU A 596 -6.46 11.10 68.21
C LEU A 596 -6.88 10.68 66.78
N PRO A 597 -6.92 9.37 66.46
CA PRO A 597 -5.79 8.45 66.35
C PRO A 597 -5.63 7.89 64.90
N PRO A 598 -4.56 7.13 64.56
CA PRO A 598 -4.31 6.76 63.16
C PRO A 598 -5.20 5.61 62.66
N HIS A 599 -5.85 5.83 61.51
CA HIS A 599 -6.45 4.77 60.69
C HIS A 599 -5.48 4.29 59.58
N PRO A 600 -5.55 3.01 59.15
CA PRO A 600 -4.63 2.44 58.17
C PRO A 600 -4.87 2.96 56.75
N ARG A 601 -3.81 2.93 55.92
CA ARG A 601 -3.88 3.31 54.50
C ARG A 601 -4.68 2.27 53.71
N LEU A 602 -5.76 2.69 53.07
CA LEU A 602 -6.39 1.96 51.96
C LEU A 602 -5.65 2.27 50.65
N PRO A 603 -5.42 1.29 49.76
CA PRO A 603 -4.85 1.53 48.43
C PRO A 603 -5.85 2.21 47.49
N LEU A 604 -5.34 2.89 46.46
CA LEU A 604 -6.14 3.43 45.37
C LEU A 604 -6.82 2.28 44.60
N LEU A 605 -8.16 2.24 44.64
CA LEU A 605 -8.91 1.39 43.71
C LEU A 605 -8.85 1.99 42.30
N LEU A 606 -8.36 1.20 41.36
CA LEU A 606 -8.67 1.37 39.94
C LEU A 606 -10.19 1.13 39.72
N PRO A 607 -10.80 1.72 38.68
CA PRO A 607 -12.18 1.38 38.31
C PRO A 607 -12.26 -0.12 38.00
N ALA A 608 -13.20 -0.83 38.63
CA ALA A 608 -13.50 -2.19 38.24
C ALA A 608 -14.06 -2.22 36.81
N PRO A 609 -13.68 -3.20 35.96
CA PRO A 609 -14.26 -3.32 34.64
C PRO A 609 -15.77 -3.55 34.74
N LEU A 610 -16.55 -2.86 33.90
CA LEU A 610 -17.97 -3.11 33.75
C LEU A 610 -18.18 -4.56 33.29
N PRO A 611 -19.20 -5.29 33.80
CA PRO A 611 -19.50 -6.62 33.32
C PRO A 611 -19.88 -6.55 31.84
N PRO A 612 -19.37 -7.45 30.97
CA PRO A 612 -19.66 -7.41 29.55
C PRO A 612 -21.16 -7.62 29.30
N SER A 613 -21.75 -6.75 28.49
CA SER A 613 -23.13 -6.89 28.01
C SER A 613 -23.28 -8.22 27.26
N GLN A 614 -24.26 -9.03 27.67
CA GLN A 614 -24.38 -10.43 27.25
C GLN A 614 -24.68 -10.61 25.75
N THR A 615 -23.64 -10.75 24.91
CA THR A 615 -23.64 -11.56 23.67
C THR A 615 -22.23 -11.75 23.05
N GLN A 616 -21.19 -11.85 23.87
CA GLN A 616 -19.89 -12.33 23.37
C GLN A 616 -19.94 -13.84 23.07
N GLN A 617 -20.25 -14.15 21.82
CA GLN A 617 -20.18 -15.49 21.25
C GLN A 617 -18.70 -15.93 21.18
N VAL A 618 -18.40 -17.18 21.57
CA VAL A 618 -17.03 -17.72 21.53
C VAL A 618 -16.65 -18.02 20.09
N TYR A 619 -16.03 -17.06 19.41
CA TYR A 619 -15.41 -17.26 18.10
C TYR A 619 -14.08 -18.01 18.28
N GLY A 620 -13.96 -19.22 17.71
CA GLY A 620 -12.75 -20.04 17.76
C GLY A 620 -11.51 -19.27 17.28
N LEU A 621 -10.36 -19.51 17.91
CA LEU A 621 -9.15 -18.68 17.83
C LEU A 621 -8.71 -18.41 16.38
N ALA A 622 -8.11 -17.23 16.16
CA ALA A 622 -7.57 -16.87 14.85
C ALA A 622 -6.18 -17.48 14.67
N ALA A 623 -6.02 -18.29 13.61
CA ALA A 623 -4.73 -18.79 13.18
C ALA A 623 -4.29 -18.08 11.89
N ILE A 624 -3.02 -17.66 11.83
CA ILE A 624 -2.47 -16.90 10.70
C ILE A 624 -1.32 -17.64 10.01
N GLY A 625 -1.14 -17.37 8.71
CA GLY A 625 0.07 -17.72 7.97
C GLY A 625 1.06 -16.57 8.01
N ILE A 626 2.32 -16.86 8.34
CA ILE A 626 3.39 -15.85 8.37
C ILE A 626 4.53 -16.31 7.46
N ASP A 627 4.84 -15.47 6.47
CA ASP A 627 6.14 -15.53 5.80
C ASP A 627 7.17 -14.68 6.56
N LEU A 628 8.14 -15.34 7.19
CA LEU A 628 9.23 -14.68 7.90
C LEU A 628 10.44 -14.52 6.97
N GLY A 629 10.31 -13.78 5.86
CA GLY A 629 11.42 -13.55 4.91
C GLY A 629 12.63 -12.79 5.50
N THR A 630 13.76 -12.78 4.77
CA THR A 630 15.05 -12.20 5.24
C THR A 630 15.05 -10.66 5.33
N THR A 631 14.38 -10.00 4.39
CA THR A 631 14.41 -8.54 4.18
C THR A 631 13.04 -7.89 4.35
N TYR A 632 12.00 -8.66 4.05
CA TYR A 632 10.58 -8.34 4.17
C TYR A 632 9.88 -9.59 4.70
N SER A 633 8.78 -9.40 5.41
CA SER A 633 7.95 -10.46 5.97
C SER A 633 6.48 -10.13 5.73
N CYS A 634 5.67 -11.14 5.44
CA CYS A 634 4.26 -11.03 5.06
C CYS A 634 3.39 -11.83 6.03
N ALA A 635 2.16 -11.39 6.28
CA ALA A 635 1.19 -12.17 7.05
C ALA A 635 -0.14 -12.26 6.29
N ALA A 636 -0.84 -13.38 6.45
CA ALA A 636 -2.12 -13.64 5.79
C ALA A 636 -3.03 -14.47 6.70
N VAL A 637 -4.34 -14.40 6.48
CA VAL A 637 -5.34 -15.11 7.29
C VAL A 637 -6.50 -15.58 6.43
N TRP A 638 -6.99 -16.78 6.69
CA TRP A 638 -8.24 -17.28 6.12
C TRP A 638 -9.43 -16.61 6.80
N PHE A 639 -10.22 -15.86 6.04
CA PHE A 639 -11.48 -15.29 6.52
C PHE A 639 -12.63 -16.27 6.25
N ASP A 640 -13.04 -17.03 7.27
CA ASP A 640 -14.12 -18.03 7.19
C ASP A 640 -15.40 -17.48 6.54
N ARG A 641 -15.78 -16.22 6.86
CA ARG A 641 -16.97 -15.55 6.29
C ARG A 641 -16.85 -15.24 4.80
N LYS A 642 -15.63 -15.00 4.32
CA LYS A 642 -15.32 -14.67 2.92
C LYS A 642 -14.91 -15.92 2.11
N LYS A 643 -14.73 -17.08 2.78
CA LYS A 643 -14.19 -18.34 2.23
C LYS A 643 -12.93 -18.14 1.36
N ARG A 644 -12.07 -17.19 1.76
CA ARG A 644 -10.81 -16.85 1.06
C ARG A 644 -9.71 -16.46 2.05
N VAL A 645 -8.47 -16.51 1.60
CA VAL A 645 -7.34 -15.86 2.29
C VAL A 645 -7.37 -14.37 2.00
N GLU A 646 -7.13 -13.56 3.02
CA GLU A 646 -6.79 -12.14 2.90
C GLU A 646 -5.32 -11.95 3.34
N VAL A 647 -4.56 -11.14 2.61
CA VAL A 647 -3.24 -10.67 3.07
C VAL A 647 -3.46 -9.54 4.08
N ILE A 648 -2.62 -9.48 5.11
CA ILE A 648 -2.77 -8.57 6.25
C ILE A 648 -1.90 -7.32 6.01
N PRO A 649 -2.47 -6.15 5.71
CA PRO A 649 -1.71 -4.92 5.58
C PRO A 649 -1.18 -4.47 6.94
N ASN A 650 0.03 -3.90 6.96
CA ASN A 650 0.59 -3.28 8.16
C ASN A 650 0.00 -1.88 8.43
N GLU A 651 0.45 -1.21 9.51
CA GLU A 651 -0.03 0.12 9.88
C GLU A 651 0.13 1.22 8.81
N GLN A 652 0.96 1.00 7.80
CA GLN A 652 1.17 1.95 6.71
C GLN A 652 0.34 1.62 5.47
N GLY A 653 -0.37 0.48 5.45
CA GLY A 653 -1.10 -0.04 4.29
C GLY A 653 -0.30 -1.01 3.41
N ASN A 654 0.93 -1.36 3.79
CA ASN A 654 1.80 -2.22 3.00
C ASN A 654 1.55 -3.69 3.38
N ASN A 655 1.35 -4.57 2.39
CA ASN A 655 1.14 -6.02 2.62
C ASN A 655 2.41 -6.75 3.09
N THR A 656 3.59 -6.16 2.90
CA THR A 656 4.86 -6.65 3.43
C THR A 656 5.48 -5.63 4.38
N THR A 657 6.01 -6.12 5.51
CA THR A 657 6.72 -5.31 6.52
C THR A 657 8.21 -5.60 6.43
N PRO A 658 9.11 -4.61 6.39
CA PRO A 658 10.55 -4.85 6.39
C PRO A 658 11.01 -5.65 7.62
N SER A 659 11.88 -6.64 7.43
CA SER A 659 12.45 -7.48 8.50
C SER A 659 13.57 -6.76 9.26
N PHE A 660 13.29 -5.53 9.69
CA PHE A 660 14.20 -4.58 10.31
C PHE A 660 13.77 -4.30 11.74
N VAL A 661 14.75 -4.21 12.65
CA VAL A 661 14.55 -3.88 14.08
C VAL A 661 15.57 -2.81 14.44
N ALA A 662 15.18 -1.74 15.13
CA ALA A 662 16.11 -0.68 15.52
C ALA A 662 15.87 -0.13 16.93
N PHE A 663 16.96 0.15 17.63
CA PHE A 663 16.96 0.60 19.03
C PHE A 663 17.37 2.08 19.11
N ASN A 664 16.51 2.91 19.70
CA ASN A 664 16.72 4.35 19.93
C ASN A 664 16.64 4.65 21.44
N ASP A 665 17.17 5.80 21.88
CA ASP A 665 17.24 6.31 23.28
C ASP A 665 15.93 6.33 24.10
N SER A 666 14.80 5.93 23.51
CA SER A 666 13.50 5.85 24.19
C SER A 666 12.52 4.83 23.59
N GLU A 667 12.87 4.11 22.51
CA GLU A 667 11.91 3.27 21.77
C GLU A 667 12.57 2.13 20.99
N LEU A 668 11.77 1.07 20.77
CA LEU A 668 12.01 0.01 19.81
C LEU A 668 11.22 0.32 18.55
N LEU A 669 11.87 0.34 17.39
CA LEU A 669 11.23 0.42 16.08
C LEU A 669 11.35 -0.92 15.36
N VAL A 670 10.31 -1.30 14.62
CA VAL A 670 10.25 -2.50 13.77
C VAL A 670 9.62 -2.10 12.43
N GLY A 671 9.97 -2.79 11.35
CA GLY A 671 9.41 -2.49 10.01
C GLY A 671 10.03 -1.27 9.35
N GLU A 672 9.21 -0.51 8.63
CA GLU A 672 9.61 0.70 7.90
C GLU A 672 10.29 1.70 8.82
N GLY A 673 9.74 1.95 10.03
CA GLY A 673 10.35 2.88 10.99
C GLY A 673 11.78 2.53 11.38
N ALA A 674 12.14 1.24 11.38
CA ALA A 674 13.51 0.78 11.58
C ALA A 674 14.37 0.91 10.31
N LYS A 675 13.87 0.44 9.15
CA LYS A 675 14.56 0.56 7.84
C LYS A 675 14.87 2.02 7.49
N ASP A 676 13.98 2.93 7.85
CA ASP A 676 14.00 4.33 7.45
C ASP A 676 15.09 5.18 8.11
N GLN A 677 15.58 4.78 9.29
CA GLN A 677 16.61 5.52 10.03
C GLN A 677 18.03 4.93 9.93
N ILE A 678 18.23 3.89 9.11
CA ILE A 678 19.52 3.18 8.97
C ILE A 678 20.71 4.11 8.67
N ALA A 679 20.49 5.23 7.99
CA ALA A 679 21.55 6.19 7.67
C ALA A 679 22.07 6.95 8.91
N ARG A 680 21.23 7.20 9.91
CA ARG A 680 21.61 7.87 11.17
C ARG A 680 22.09 6.88 12.22
N ASN A 681 21.38 5.77 12.40
CA ASN A 681 21.60 4.81 13.47
C ASN A 681 22.07 3.43 12.95
N PRO A 682 23.10 3.33 12.07
CA PRO A 682 23.45 2.08 11.41
C PRO A 682 23.91 1.01 12.41
N THR A 683 24.57 1.39 13.50
CA THR A 683 25.09 0.45 14.51
C THR A 683 24.02 -0.23 15.34
N ASN A 684 22.82 0.36 15.44
CA ASN A 684 21.70 -0.19 16.23
C ASN A 684 20.43 -0.42 15.37
N THR A 685 20.53 -0.32 14.04
CA THR A 685 19.52 -0.74 13.07
C THR A 685 19.92 -2.08 12.46
N LEU A 686 19.19 -3.13 12.85
CA LEU A 686 19.44 -4.53 12.54
C LEU A 686 18.57 -5.00 11.38
N PHE A 687 19.14 -5.83 10.52
CA PHE A 687 18.54 -6.41 9.32
C PHE A 687 19.28 -7.69 8.95
N ASP A 688 18.81 -8.46 7.96
CA ASP A 688 19.34 -9.78 7.57
C ASP A 688 19.41 -10.84 8.69
N VAL A 689 18.75 -10.63 9.83
CA VAL A 689 18.89 -11.47 11.04
C VAL A 689 18.56 -12.95 10.79
N LYS A 690 17.73 -13.26 9.79
CA LYS A 690 17.45 -14.61 9.31
C LYS A 690 18.71 -15.36 8.77
N ARG A 691 19.79 -14.67 8.42
CA ARG A 691 21.11 -15.27 8.11
C ARG A 691 21.91 -15.69 9.36
N LEU A 692 21.52 -15.21 10.55
CA LEU A 692 22.16 -15.56 11.83
C LEU A 692 21.39 -16.65 12.60
N ILE A 693 20.08 -16.75 12.39
CA ILE A 693 19.20 -17.66 13.16
C ILE A 693 19.65 -19.12 13.04
N GLY A 694 19.77 -19.80 14.18
CA GLY A 694 20.23 -21.19 14.28
C GLY A 694 21.67 -21.49 13.82
N SER A 695 22.48 -20.46 13.51
CA SER A 695 23.88 -20.60 13.07
C SER A 695 24.85 -20.49 14.26
N ARG A 696 26.12 -20.88 14.08
CA ARG A 696 27.20 -20.67 15.06
C ARG A 696 28.01 -19.42 14.70
N PHE A 697 28.55 -18.74 15.71
CA PHE A 697 29.37 -17.54 15.54
C PHE A 697 30.61 -17.78 14.65
N HIS A 698 31.24 -18.94 14.76
CA HIS A 698 32.43 -19.31 13.98
C HIS A 698 32.11 -19.87 12.58
N ASP A 699 30.84 -19.97 12.17
CA ASP A 699 30.49 -20.48 10.85
C ASP A 699 31.12 -19.59 9.74
N PRO A 700 31.80 -20.16 8.72
CA PRO A 700 32.54 -19.38 7.73
C PRO A 700 31.72 -18.34 6.98
N GLN A 701 30.41 -18.56 6.88
CA GLN A 701 29.46 -17.67 6.22
C GLN A 701 28.96 -16.55 7.16
N VAL A 702 28.71 -16.82 8.44
CA VAL A 702 28.48 -15.78 9.48
C VAL A 702 29.70 -14.86 9.57
N GLN A 703 30.90 -15.45 9.63
CA GLN A 703 32.19 -14.74 9.60
C GLN A 703 32.45 -13.99 8.27
N LYS A 704 31.68 -14.24 7.21
CA LYS A 704 31.71 -13.47 5.95
C LYS A 704 30.75 -12.29 6.01
N ASP A 705 29.51 -12.51 6.41
CA ASP A 705 28.46 -11.50 6.37
C ASP A 705 28.63 -10.46 7.49
N MET A 706 29.19 -10.85 8.64
CA MET A 706 29.69 -9.95 9.71
C MET A 706 30.61 -8.84 9.21
N LYS A 707 31.32 -9.03 8.09
CA LYS A 707 32.23 -8.01 7.50
C LYS A 707 31.49 -6.98 6.65
N SER A 708 30.18 -7.14 6.47
CA SER A 708 29.32 -6.26 5.66
C SER A 708 28.23 -5.53 6.45
N TRP A 709 27.94 -5.97 7.68
CA TRP A 709 26.98 -5.32 8.57
C TRP A 709 27.64 -4.21 9.42
N PRO A 710 26.89 -3.12 9.72
CA PRO A 710 27.37 -2.03 10.56
C PRO A 710 27.22 -2.28 12.08
N PHE A 711 26.43 -3.28 12.48
CA PHE A 711 26.13 -3.60 13.88
C PHE A 711 27.10 -4.65 14.45
N LYS A 712 27.34 -4.57 15.77
CA LYS A 712 28.32 -5.40 16.48
C LYS A 712 27.74 -6.80 16.75
N ILE A 713 28.46 -7.85 16.35
CA ILE A 713 28.15 -9.24 16.70
C ILE A 713 29.31 -9.82 17.51
N ILE A 714 29.01 -10.53 18.59
CA ILE A 714 29.96 -11.20 19.47
C ILE A 714 29.60 -12.69 19.60
N GLU A 715 30.56 -13.48 20.07
CA GLU A 715 30.31 -14.84 20.53
C GLU A 715 29.50 -14.80 21.84
N GLY A 716 28.34 -15.46 21.84
CA GLY A 716 27.45 -15.60 22.98
C GLY A 716 27.64 -16.92 23.73
N PRO A 717 26.68 -17.27 24.61
CA PRO A 717 26.59 -18.60 25.19
C PRO A 717 26.57 -19.68 24.10
N ALA A 718 27.27 -20.78 24.34
CA ALA A 718 27.26 -21.98 23.50
C ALA A 718 27.50 -21.73 21.99
N GLU A 719 28.46 -20.86 21.66
CA GLU A 719 28.83 -20.47 20.30
C GLU A 719 27.74 -19.71 19.51
N LYS A 720 26.58 -19.35 20.10
CA LYS A 720 25.53 -18.59 19.39
C LYS A 720 26.03 -17.18 19.00
N PRO A 721 25.82 -16.71 17.76
CA PRO A 721 26.11 -15.32 17.38
C PRO A 721 25.14 -14.38 18.10
N THR A 722 25.66 -13.46 18.91
CA THR A 722 24.86 -12.52 19.71
C THR A 722 25.07 -11.10 19.21
N VAL A 723 23.98 -10.41 18.87
CA VAL A 723 24.02 -9.01 18.43
C VAL A 723 24.10 -8.10 19.64
N VAL A 724 24.94 -7.05 19.56
CA VAL A 724 25.10 -6.02 20.59
C VAL A 724 24.59 -4.69 20.05
N VAL A 725 23.71 -4.06 20.81
CA VAL A 725 23.15 -2.73 20.53
C VAL A 725 23.24 -1.84 21.76
N GLU A 726 23.33 -0.54 21.56
CA GLU A 726 23.22 0.45 22.62
C GLU A 726 21.74 0.83 22.82
N LEU A 727 21.26 0.80 24.06
CA LEU A 727 19.95 1.32 24.43
C LEU A 727 20.09 2.15 25.71
N ASN A 728 19.71 3.42 25.64
CA ASN A 728 19.79 4.38 26.76
C ASN A 728 21.23 4.55 27.33
N GLY A 729 22.27 4.31 26.52
CA GLY A 729 23.68 4.31 26.95
C GLY A 729 24.19 3.00 27.56
N GLU A 730 23.38 1.93 27.57
CA GLU A 730 23.77 0.59 28.04
C GLU A 730 23.95 -0.38 26.85
N GLU A 731 25.01 -1.20 26.84
CA GLU A 731 25.11 -2.33 25.90
C GLU A 731 24.09 -3.41 26.25
N LYS A 732 23.14 -3.64 25.35
CA LYS A 732 22.23 -4.80 25.38
C LYS A 732 22.64 -5.84 24.37
N LYS A 733 22.32 -7.09 24.69
CA LYS A 733 22.68 -8.29 23.92
C LYS A 733 21.41 -9.02 23.56
N TYR A 734 21.27 -9.40 22.30
CA TYR A 734 20.11 -10.12 21.78
C TYR A 734 20.55 -11.29 20.90
N ALA A 735 19.86 -12.42 21.04
CA ALA A 735 19.96 -13.55 20.13
C ALA A 735 19.14 -13.32 18.84
N PRO A 736 19.49 -13.96 17.71
CA PRO A 736 18.76 -13.82 16.44
C PRO A 736 17.27 -14.19 16.54
N GLU A 737 16.95 -15.19 17.36
CA GLU A 737 15.61 -15.64 17.70
C GLU A 737 14.79 -14.56 18.44
N GLU A 738 15.38 -13.83 19.40
CA GLU A 738 14.70 -12.72 20.09
C GLU A 738 14.39 -11.55 19.14
N LEU A 739 15.32 -11.22 18.25
CA LEU A 739 15.15 -10.16 17.26
C LEU A 739 14.09 -10.54 16.21
N SER A 740 14.06 -11.81 15.82
CA SER A 740 13.06 -12.37 14.92
C SER A 740 11.67 -12.41 15.58
N ALA A 741 11.61 -12.66 16.89
CA ALA A 741 10.39 -12.55 17.70
C ALA A 741 9.82 -11.12 17.71
N MET A 742 10.65 -10.08 17.65
CA MET A 742 10.19 -8.68 17.54
C MET A 742 9.48 -8.42 16.19
N VAL A 743 9.96 -9.02 15.10
CA VAL A 743 9.30 -8.96 13.77
C VAL A 743 8.01 -9.77 13.77
N LEU A 744 8.02 -10.99 14.30
CA LEU A 744 6.83 -11.84 14.40
C LEU A 744 5.74 -11.22 15.29
N LYS A 745 6.12 -10.61 16.42
CA LYS A 745 5.20 -9.87 17.29
C LYS A 745 4.58 -8.67 16.56
N LYS A 746 5.35 -7.98 15.73
CA LYS A 746 4.85 -6.87 14.92
C LYS A 746 3.80 -7.32 13.90
N LEU A 747 4.03 -8.47 13.25
CA LEU A 747 3.05 -9.09 12.34
C LEU A 747 1.79 -9.57 13.08
N LYS A 748 1.93 -10.12 14.30
CA LYS A 748 0.81 -10.42 15.21
C LYS A 748 0.00 -9.16 15.54
N GLU A 749 0.64 -8.06 15.94
CA GLU A 749 -0.04 -6.79 16.24
C GLU A 749 -0.83 -6.26 15.03
N CYS A 750 -0.31 -6.40 13.81
CA CYS A 750 -1.04 -6.04 12.59
C CYS A 750 -2.23 -6.98 12.33
N ALA A 751 -2.06 -8.29 12.52
CA ALA A 751 -3.13 -9.28 12.39
C ALA A 751 -4.27 -9.04 13.39
N GLU A 752 -3.94 -8.73 14.65
CA GLU A 752 -4.91 -8.42 15.70
C GLU A 752 -5.71 -7.16 15.39
N ALA A 753 -5.06 -6.13 14.86
CA ALA A 753 -5.70 -4.89 14.42
C ALA A 753 -6.63 -5.08 13.19
N PHE A 754 -6.29 -6.00 12.29
CA PHE A 754 -7.06 -6.29 11.07
C PHE A 754 -8.24 -7.25 11.31
N ILE A 755 -8.04 -8.28 12.14
CA ILE A 755 -9.06 -9.29 12.48
C ILE A 755 -9.97 -8.80 13.62
N GLY A 756 -9.51 -7.85 14.45
CA GLY A 756 -10.27 -7.23 15.53
C GLY A 756 -10.33 -8.05 16.83
N ARG A 757 -9.38 -8.97 17.02
CA ARG A 757 -9.27 -9.86 18.20
C ARG A 757 -7.85 -10.41 18.34
N GLU A 758 -7.53 -10.94 19.52
CA GLU A 758 -6.24 -11.59 19.80
C GLU A 758 -5.94 -12.75 18.82
N VAL A 759 -4.67 -12.88 18.43
CA VAL A 759 -4.17 -13.92 17.53
C VAL A 759 -3.18 -14.81 18.30
N THR A 760 -3.57 -16.05 18.54
CA THR A 760 -2.79 -17.00 19.36
C THR A 760 -1.96 -17.97 18.53
N ASP A 761 -2.40 -18.32 17.32
CA ASP A 761 -1.88 -19.47 16.58
C ASP A 761 -1.29 -19.05 15.23
N ALA A 762 -0.19 -19.69 14.82
CA ALA A 762 0.47 -19.39 13.55
C ALA A 762 1.08 -20.62 12.87
N VAL A 763 1.09 -20.59 11.53
CA VAL A 763 2.00 -21.38 10.69
C VAL A 763 3.08 -20.43 10.20
N ILE A 764 4.34 -20.76 10.44
CA ILE A 764 5.50 -19.90 10.10
C ILE A 764 6.33 -20.59 9.01
N THR A 765 6.77 -19.84 8.02
CA THR A 765 7.61 -20.37 6.94
C THR A 765 9.09 -20.41 7.28
N VAL A 766 9.80 -21.35 6.65
CA VAL A 766 11.26 -21.46 6.67
C VAL A 766 11.76 -21.82 5.26
N PRO A 767 13.00 -21.46 4.88
CA PRO A 767 13.60 -21.91 3.62
C PRO A 767 13.63 -23.45 3.58
N ALA A 768 13.39 -24.06 2.42
CA ALA A 768 13.39 -25.51 2.30
C ALA A 768 14.73 -26.11 2.77
N TYR A 769 15.84 -25.41 2.46
CA TYR A 769 17.19 -25.81 2.84
C TYR A 769 17.61 -25.48 4.29
N PHE A 770 16.72 -24.99 5.16
CA PHE A 770 17.03 -24.75 6.59
C PHE A 770 17.35 -26.04 7.35
N ASN A 771 18.46 -26.01 8.10
CA ASN A 771 18.90 -27.11 8.96
C ASN A 771 18.07 -27.17 10.26
N ASN A 772 18.20 -28.26 11.01
CA ASN A 772 17.46 -28.51 12.27
C ASN A 772 17.51 -27.32 13.25
N ASN A 773 18.69 -26.76 13.48
CA ASN A 773 18.90 -25.72 14.50
C ASN A 773 18.26 -24.39 14.08
N GLN A 774 18.14 -24.15 12.77
CA GLN A 774 17.45 -22.97 12.23
C GLN A 774 15.93 -23.11 12.36
N ARG A 775 15.39 -24.32 12.14
CA ARG A 775 13.96 -24.62 12.34
C ARG A 775 13.55 -24.44 13.81
N GLU A 776 14.30 -25.03 14.74
CA GLU A 776 14.06 -24.86 16.18
C GLU A 776 14.15 -23.38 16.61
N ALA A 777 15.17 -22.63 16.15
CA ALA A 777 15.30 -21.22 16.49
C ALA A 777 14.18 -20.33 15.88
N THR A 778 13.64 -20.68 14.72
CA THR A 778 12.42 -20.01 14.18
C THR A 778 11.18 -20.35 15.01
N LYS A 779 11.05 -21.58 15.51
CA LYS A 779 9.96 -22.01 16.41
C LYS A 779 10.05 -21.33 17.79
N GLU A 780 11.26 -21.17 18.32
CA GLU A 780 11.56 -20.38 19.51
C GLU A 780 11.19 -18.90 19.30
N ALA A 781 11.54 -18.29 18.16
CA ALA A 781 11.15 -16.92 17.82
C ALA A 781 9.62 -16.72 17.78
N GLY A 782 8.86 -17.68 17.23
CA GLY A 782 7.39 -17.66 17.28
C GLY A 782 6.84 -17.75 18.71
N THR A 783 7.42 -18.64 19.53
CA THR A 783 7.05 -18.78 20.94
C THR A 783 7.32 -17.49 21.73
N LEU A 784 8.47 -16.85 21.51
CA LEU A 784 8.85 -15.57 22.12
C LEU A 784 7.97 -14.39 21.68
N ALA A 785 7.40 -14.46 20.46
CA ALA A 785 6.42 -13.49 19.97
C ALA A 785 5.03 -13.65 20.60
N GLY A 786 4.80 -14.70 21.40
CA GLY A 786 3.49 -15.04 21.96
C GLY A 786 2.56 -15.68 20.92
N LEU A 787 3.12 -16.54 20.05
CA LEU A 787 2.39 -17.37 19.09
C LEU A 787 2.63 -18.86 19.38
N ASN A 788 1.56 -19.64 19.35
CA ASN A 788 1.60 -21.09 19.26
C ASN A 788 1.90 -21.49 17.80
N VAL A 789 3.09 -22.04 17.55
CA VAL A 789 3.52 -22.44 16.21
C VAL A 789 2.92 -23.81 15.87
N LEU A 790 1.78 -23.80 15.17
CA LEU A 790 1.02 -24.99 14.76
C LEU A 790 1.82 -25.91 13.83
N ARG A 791 2.64 -25.31 12.95
CA ARG A 791 3.53 -25.98 12.01
C ARG A 791 4.61 -25.03 11.48
N LEU A 792 5.80 -25.55 11.22
CA LEU A 792 6.77 -24.95 10.29
C LEU A 792 6.56 -25.52 8.88
N ILE A 793 6.51 -24.66 7.87
CA ILE A 793 6.38 -25.07 6.46
C ILE A 793 7.51 -24.51 5.60
N ASN A 794 7.97 -25.30 4.62
CA ASN A 794 8.96 -24.85 3.65
C ASN A 794 8.37 -23.76 2.73
N GLU A 795 9.06 -22.63 2.55
CA GLU A 795 8.65 -21.46 1.74
C GLU A 795 8.10 -21.85 0.34
N PRO A 796 8.84 -22.59 -0.51
CA PRO A 796 8.34 -23.03 -1.81
C PRO A 796 7.20 -24.07 -1.71
N THR A 797 7.08 -24.81 -0.62
CA THR A 797 5.94 -25.72 -0.37
C THR A 797 4.67 -24.95 -0.04
N ALA A 798 4.77 -23.86 0.73
CA ALA A 798 3.64 -22.96 0.97
C ALA A 798 3.19 -22.28 -0.33
N ALA A 799 4.13 -21.78 -1.14
CA ALA A 799 3.82 -21.27 -2.47
C ALA A 799 3.13 -22.31 -3.37
N ALA A 800 3.52 -23.60 -3.30
CA ALA A 800 2.87 -24.68 -4.03
C ALA A 800 1.43 -24.98 -3.53
N ILE A 801 1.13 -24.81 -2.23
CA ILE A 801 -0.24 -24.89 -1.70
C ILE A 801 -1.10 -23.75 -2.25
N ALA A 802 -0.58 -22.52 -2.24
CA ALA A 802 -1.27 -21.35 -2.78
C ALA A 802 -1.53 -21.49 -4.29
N TYR A 803 -0.54 -21.97 -5.06
CA TYR A 803 -0.70 -22.28 -6.48
C TYR A 803 -1.70 -23.42 -6.72
N GLY A 804 -1.60 -24.49 -5.93
CA GLY A 804 -2.42 -25.70 -6.08
C GLY A 804 -3.92 -25.43 -5.92
N LEU A 805 -4.34 -24.77 -4.85
CA LEU A 805 -5.76 -24.49 -4.61
C LEU A 805 -6.39 -23.58 -5.67
N ASP A 806 -5.65 -22.57 -6.13
CA ASP A 806 -6.11 -21.63 -7.16
C ASP A 806 -6.39 -22.32 -8.52
N HIS A 807 -5.89 -23.55 -8.71
CA HIS A 807 -6.12 -24.36 -9.91
C HIS A 807 -6.90 -25.65 -9.66
N MET A 808 -7.04 -26.13 -8.41
CA MET A 808 -7.94 -27.25 -8.06
C MET A 808 -9.43 -26.86 -8.20
N ALA A 809 -9.74 -25.57 -8.20
CA ALA A 809 -11.05 -25.04 -8.58
C ALA A 809 -11.30 -25.03 -10.11
N ASP A 810 -10.26 -25.18 -10.93
CA ASP A 810 -10.37 -25.16 -12.39
C ASP A 810 -10.76 -26.56 -12.92
N GLN A 811 -11.96 -26.66 -13.51
CA GLN A 811 -12.50 -27.91 -14.04
C GLN A 811 -11.67 -28.51 -15.19
N THR A 812 -10.73 -27.78 -15.78
CA THR A 812 -9.79 -28.29 -16.81
C THR A 812 -8.61 -29.09 -16.23
N TRP A 813 -8.42 -29.11 -14.90
CA TRP A 813 -7.31 -29.81 -14.25
C TRP A 813 -7.55 -31.32 -14.13
N HIS A 814 -7.35 -32.06 -15.22
CA HIS A 814 -7.72 -33.48 -15.29
C HIS A 814 -6.67 -34.48 -14.78
N ASN A 815 -5.38 -34.08 -14.71
CA ASN A 815 -4.23 -34.93 -14.42
C ASN A 815 -3.39 -34.38 -13.25
N ASP A 816 -2.55 -35.23 -12.65
CA ASP A 816 -1.47 -34.75 -11.79
C ASP A 816 -0.46 -33.93 -12.61
N LYS A 817 0.15 -32.90 -12.02
CA LYS A 817 1.23 -32.10 -12.64
C LYS A 817 2.51 -32.15 -11.82
N ASN A 818 3.64 -32.14 -12.52
CA ASN A 818 4.96 -31.87 -11.96
C ASN A 818 5.21 -30.35 -11.99
N VAL A 819 5.32 -29.73 -10.82
CA VAL A 819 5.46 -28.28 -10.65
C VAL A 819 6.83 -27.98 -10.05
N LEU A 820 7.60 -27.10 -10.70
CA LEU A 820 8.83 -26.56 -10.11
C LEU A 820 8.56 -25.16 -9.56
N VAL A 821 8.80 -24.99 -8.26
CA VAL A 821 8.79 -23.68 -7.61
C VAL A 821 10.23 -23.16 -7.58
N PHE A 822 10.43 -21.95 -8.09
CA PHE A 822 11.68 -21.20 -8.09
C PHE A 822 11.49 -19.98 -7.20
N ASP A 823 12.02 -20.02 -5.98
CA ASP A 823 11.89 -18.94 -4.99
C ASP A 823 13.23 -18.21 -4.84
N LEU A 824 13.27 -16.92 -5.21
CA LEU A 824 14.45 -16.07 -5.09
C LEU A 824 14.10 -14.80 -4.30
N GLY A 825 14.23 -14.92 -2.98
CA GLY A 825 13.87 -13.88 -2.02
C GLY A 825 14.94 -12.79 -1.83
N GLY A 826 14.94 -12.20 -0.64
CA GLY A 826 15.89 -11.16 -0.23
C GLY A 826 17.30 -11.68 0.09
N GLY A 827 17.41 -12.89 0.65
CA GLY A 827 18.70 -13.50 0.98
C GLY A 827 18.79 -15.02 0.88
N THR A 828 17.70 -15.67 0.46
CA THR A 828 17.58 -17.12 0.26
C THR A 828 17.16 -17.40 -1.18
N PHE A 829 17.65 -18.52 -1.71
CA PHE A 829 17.24 -19.09 -2.98
C PHE A 829 16.87 -20.55 -2.79
N ASP A 830 15.61 -20.92 -3.04
CA ASP A 830 15.11 -22.28 -2.83
C ASP A 830 14.38 -22.77 -4.09
N VAL A 831 14.56 -24.05 -4.40
CA VAL A 831 13.96 -24.73 -5.54
C VAL A 831 13.36 -26.04 -5.07
N SER A 832 12.03 -26.13 -5.12
CA SER A 832 11.30 -27.37 -4.87
C SER A 832 10.71 -27.91 -6.17
N LEU A 833 10.91 -29.19 -6.40
CA LEU A 833 10.22 -29.96 -7.43
C LEU A 833 9.12 -30.78 -6.74
N LEU A 834 7.86 -30.50 -7.04
CA LEU A 834 6.70 -31.15 -6.44
C LEU A 834 5.86 -31.87 -7.49
N LYS A 835 5.14 -32.91 -7.07
CA LYS A 835 4.02 -33.46 -7.81
C LYS A 835 2.72 -33.05 -7.11
N ILE A 836 1.86 -32.30 -7.81
CA ILE A 836 0.53 -31.91 -7.33
C ILE A 836 -0.49 -32.83 -8.00
N SER A 837 -1.18 -33.66 -7.20
CA SER A 837 -2.28 -34.49 -7.67
C SER A 837 -3.59 -33.73 -7.66
N LYS A 838 -4.51 -34.11 -8.56
CA LYS A 838 -5.90 -33.63 -8.58
C LYS A 838 -6.69 -33.95 -7.30
N THR A 839 -6.20 -34.86 -6.44
CA THR A 839 -6.84 -35.25 -5.18
C THR A 839 -6.25 -34.51 -3.96
N GLY A 840 -5.80 -33.27 -4.12
CA GLY A 840 -5.22 -32.46 -3.03
C GLY A 840 -3.82 -32.88 -2.54
N VAL A 841 -3.27 -34.01 -3.00
CA VAL A 841 -1.95 -34.50 -2.54
C VAL A 841 -0.84 -33.68 -3.18
N ILE A 842 0.01 -33.07 -2.35
CA ILE A 842 1.23 -32.34 -2.73
C ILE A 842 2.43 -33.12 -2.20
N ASP A 843 3.22 -33.67 -3.12
CA ASP A 843 4.28 -34.65 -2.86
C ASP A 843 5.63 -34.09 -3.35
N VAL A 844 6.48 -33.64 -2.43
CA VAL A 844 7.78 -33.02 -2.73
C VAL A 844 8.75 -34.11 -3.16
N LYS A 845 9.30 -33.98 -4.38
CA LYS A 845 10.24 -34.95 -4.98
C LYS A 845 11.69 -34.63 -4.68
N ALA A 846 12.05 -33.36 -4.75
CA ALA A 846 13.37 -32.88 -4.41
C ALA A 846 13.34 -31.43 -3.96
N VAL A 847 14.29 -31.08 -3.10
CA VAL A 847 14.59 -29.69 -2.74
C VAL A 847 16.08 -29.40 -2.91
N GLY A 848 16.38 -28.19 -3.36
CA GLY A 848 17.73 -27.63 -3.47
C GLY A 848 17.70 -26.13 -3.25
N GLY A 849 18.86 -25.51 -3.04
CA GLY A 849 18.92 -24.08 -2.78
C GLY A 849 20.27 -23.57 -2.30
N ASP A 850 20.27 -22.33 -1.84
CA ASP A 850 21.37 -21.63 -1.18
C ASP A 850 20.78 -20.63 -0.18
N THR A 851 21.01 -20.89 1.11
CA THR A 851 20.47 -20.07 2.22
C THR A 851 21.10 -18.68 2.34
N HIS A 852 22.08 -18.36 1.48
CA HIS A 852 22.85 -17.10 1.52
C HIS A 852 22.98 -16.43 0.14
N LEU A 853 21.98 -16.63 -0.73
CA LEU A 853 21.89 -16.06 -2.07
C LEU A 853 20.53 -15.38 -2.27
N GLY A 854 20.50 -14.06 -2.42
CA GLY A 854 19.27 -13.36 -2.81
C GLY A 854 19.48 -11.91 -3.23
N GLY A 855 18.40 -11.13 -3.19
CA GLY A 855 18.37 -9.72 -3.60
C GLY A 855 19.44 -8.82 -2.97
N GLU A 856 19.84 -9.08 -1.72
CA GLU A 856 20.90 -8.38 -0.99
C GLU A 856 22.30 -8.65 -1.55
N ASP A 857 22.56 -9.85 -2.08
CA ASP A 857 23.83 -10.16 -2.73
C ASP A 857 23.98 -9.37 -4.05
N PHE A 858 22.87 -9.10 -4.74
CA PHE A 858 22.83 -8.25 -5.94
C PHE A 858 22.92 -6.74 -5.62
N ASP A 859 22.38 -6.31 -4.47
CA ASP A 859 22.61 -4.95 -3.98
C ASP A 859 24.08 -4.75 -3.62
N ARG A 860 24.70 -5.76 -2.99
CA ARG A 860 26.11 -5.71 -2.59
C ARG A 860 27.07 -5.67 -3.78
N THR A 861 26.78 -6.29 -4.93
CA THR A 861 27.60 -6.12 -6.15
C THR A 861 27.46 -4.71 -6.72
N LEU A 862 26.24 -4.16 -6.76
CA LEU A 862 25.98 -2.81 -7.25
C LEU A 862 26.59 -1.72 -6.34
N VAL A 863 26.49 -1.86 -5.01
CA VAL A 863 27.18 -1.01 -4.04
C VAL A 863 28.69 -1.05 -4.26
N ASN A 864 29.30 -2.24 -4.40
CA ASN A 864 30.75 -2.33 -4.63
C ASN A 864 31.19 -1.68 -5.96
N TYR A 865 30.39 -1.82 -7.02
CA TYR A 865 30.61 -1.09 -8.27
C TYR A 865 30.57 0.44 -8.06
N CYS A 866 29.53 0.95 -7.40
CA CYS A 866 29.39 2.37 -7.10
C CYS A 866 30.51 2.93 -6.20
N VAL A 867 30.93 2.21 -5.15
CA VAL A 867 32.07 2.59 -4.31
C VAL A 867 33.36 2.66 -5.11
N ASN A 868 33.59 1.71 -6.04
CA ASN A 868 34.79 1.69 -6.86
C ASN A 868 34.80 2.82 -7.90
N GLU A 869 33.66 3.15 -8.52
CA GLU A 869 33.56 4.33 -9.40
C GLU A 869 33.66 5.66 -8.64
N PHE A 870 33.11 5.77 -7.42
CA PHE A 870 33.34 6.92 -6.55
C PHE A 870 34.83 7.09 -6.25
N LYS A 871 35.52 6.03 -5.83
CA LYS A 871 36.96 6.04 -5.54
C LYS A 871 37.81 6.34 -6.77
N LYS A 872 37.40 5.90 -7.95
CA LYS A 872 38.06 6.20 -9.23
C LYS A 872 37.89 7.68 -9.64
N LYS A 873 36.72 8.27 -9.39
CA LYS A 873 36.37 9.65 -9.75
C LYS A 873 36.88 10.69 -8.73
N HIS A 874 36.84 10.37 -7.44
CA HIS A 874 37.10 11.29 -6.33
C HIS A 874 38.30 10.91 -5.45
N ARG A 875 38.94 9.76 -5.68
CA ARG A 875 40.11 9.20 -4.94
C ARG A 875 39.86 8.75 -3.50
N GLU A 876 38.74 9.14 -2.88
CA GLU A 876 38.34 8.72 -1.53
C GLU A 876 37.59 7.37 -1.47
N ASP A 877 37.63 6.70 -0.32
CA ASP A 877 37.04 5.36 -0.12
C ASP A 877 35.89 5.37 0.89
N LEU A 878 34.66 5.32 0.37
CA LEU A 878 33.40 5.37 1.14
C LEU A 878 33.32 4.34 2.27
N ARG A 879 34.05 3.23 2.19
CA ARG A 879 34.06 2.14 3.19
C ARG A 879 34.45 2.60 4.59
N ARG A 880 35.09 3.77 4.72
CA ARG A 880 35.44 4.40 6.01
C ARG A 880 34.27 5.09 6.72
N ASN A 881 33.14 5.29 6.05
CA ASN A 881 32.00 6.06 6.56
C ASN A 881 30.70 5.23 6.51
N PRO A 882 30.24 4.68 7.65
CA PRO A 882 29.03 3.86 7.71
C PRO A 882 27.75 4.57 7.25
N ARG A 883 27.60 5.89 7.50
CA ARG A 883 26.46 6.70 7.01
C ARG A 883 26.47 6.79 5.49
N ALA A 884 27.62 7.02 4.87
CA ALA A 884 27.77 7.02 3.41
C ALA A 884 27.45 5.65 2.81
N MET A 885 27.98 4.57 3.39
CA MET A 885 27.71 3.19 2.96
C MET A 885 26.22 2.82 3.09
N GLY A 886 25.55 3.20 4.19
CA GLY A 886 24.12 2.98 4.39
C GLY A 886 23.26 3.74 3.38
N ARG A 887 23.55 5.03 3.15
CA ARG A 887 22.88 5.85 2.11
C ARG A 887 23.09 5.25 0.72
N LEU A 888 24.28 4.73 0.42
CA LEU A 888 24.58 4.07 -0.86
C LEU A 888 23.86 2.73 -1.02
N LYS A 889 23.74 1.91 0.03
CA LYS A 889 22.94 0.67 -0.01
C LYS A 889 21.48 0.96 -0.39
N VAL A 890 20.84 1.92 0.26
CA VAL A 890 19.45 2.32 -0.04
C VAL A 890 19.30 2.81 -1.48
N ALA A 891 20.25 3.60 -2.00
CA ALA A 891 20.21 4.06 -3.39
C ALA A 891 20.43 2.92 -4.42
N CYS A 892 21.22 1.90 -4.07
CA CYS A 892 21.46 0.74 -4.94
C CYS A 892 20.27 -0.24 -4.96
N GLU A 893 19.64 -0.51 -3.81
CA GLU A 893 18.40 -1.33 -3.75
C GLU A 893 17.29 -0.70 -4.59
N LYS A 894 17.13 0.62 -4.45
CA LYS A 894 16.23 1.41 -5.30
C LYS A 894 16.56 1.30 -6.78
N ALA A 895 17.84 1.44 -7.16
CA ALA A 895 18.25 1.32 -8.56
C ALA A 895 18.07 -0.10 -9.13
N LYS A 896 18.24 -1.17 -8.33
CA LYS A 896 17.91 -2.55 -8.72
C LYS A 896 16.41 -2.69 -9.06
N ARG A 897 15.55 -2.07 -8.26
CA ARG A 897 14.09 -2.02 -8.48
C ARG A 897 13.72 -1.22 -9.72
N ASP A 898 14.26 -0.01 -9.88
CA ASP A 898 14.10 0.81 -11.09
C ASP A 898 14.53 0.03 -12.36
N LEU A 899 15.68 -0.67 -12.31
CA LEU A 899 16.20 -1.49 -13.42
C LEU A 899 15.33 -2.71 -13.79
N SER A 900 14.37 -3.10 -12.95
CA SER A 900 13.50 -4.23 -13.24
C SER A 900 12.42 -3.90 -14.29
N SER A 901 11.98 -2.63 -14.39
CA SER A 901 11.14 -2.17 -15.51
C SER A 901 11.89 -1.25 -16.49
N SER A 902 12.72 -0.34 -16.01
CA SER A 902 13.52 0.60 -16.83
C SER A 902 14.84 0.02 -17.34
N ILE A 903 15.31 0.48 -18.51
CA ILE A 903 16.60 0.04 -19.11
C ILE A 903 17.81 0.66 -18.39
N PHE A 904 17.61 1.82 -17.74
CA PHE A 904 18.62 2.53 -16.96
C PHE A 904 18.04 3.00 -15.62
N ALA A 905 18.88 3.06 -14.59
CA ALA A 905 18.54 3.67 -13.30
C ALA A 905 19.67 4.60 -12.83
N PRO A 906 19.37 5.83 -12.37
CA PRO A 906 20.35 6.73 -11.78
C PRO A 906 20.55 6.40 -10.29
N VAL A 907 21.81 6.13 -9.89
CA VAL A 907 22.23 6.08 -8.48
C VAL A 907 22.78 7.45 -8.12
N GLU A 908 22.04 8.22 -7.32
CA GLU A 908 22.36 9.63 -7.03
C GLU A 908 22.11 10.00 -5.59
N ILE A 909 23.09 10.67 -4.97
CA ILE A 909 23.13 10.99 -3.55
C ILE A 909 23.89 12.31 -3.35
N ASP A 910 23.16 13.36 -2.97
CA ASP A 910 23.74 14.66 -2.61
C ASP A 910 24.58 14.54 -1.33
N CYS A 911 25.75 15.20 -1.26
CA CYS A 911 26.65 15.13 -0.11
C CYS A 911 26.86 13.69 0.41
N LEU A 912 27.23 12.74 -0.46
CA LEU A 912 27.43 11.34 -0.07
C LEU A 912 28.60 11.19 0.92
N TYR A 913 29.67 11.94 0.72
CA TYR A 913 30.90 11.85 1.52
C TYR A 913 31.62 13.20 1.51
N GLU A 914 31.86 13.79 2.69
CA GLU A 914 32.61 15.05 2.87
C GLU A 914 32.17 16.21 1.92
N GLY A 915 30.84 16.33 1.68
CA GLY A 915 30.26 17.34 0.80
C GLY A 915 30.30 17.00 -0.70
N ILE A 916 30.83 15.85 -1.09
CA ILE A 916 30.91 15.38 -2.47
C ILE A 916 29.59 14.71 -2.87
N ASP A 917 28.94 15.24 -3.90
CA ASP A 917 27.80 14.61 -4.57
C ASP A 917 28.22 13.38 -5.40
N PHE A 918 27.42 12.32 -5.33
CA PHE A 918 27.57 11.17 -6.22
C PHE A 918 26.39 11.10 -7.19
N SER A 919 26.69 10.92 -8.48
CA SER A 919 25.71 10.59 -9.52
C SER A 919 26.38 9.67 -10.56
N ILE A 920 25.68 8.58 -10.91
CA ILE A 920 26.04 7.66 -11.99
C ILE A 920 24.76 7.04 -12.57
N LYS A 921 24.67 6.95 -13.91
CA LYS A 921 23.58 6.24 -14.61
C LYS A 921 24.01 4.79 -14.87
N VAL A 922 23.34 3.85 -14.22
CA VAL A 922 23.59 2.40 -14.36
C VAL A 922 22.64 1.84 -15.42
N SER A 923 23.10 0.92 -16.27
CA SER A 923 22.25 0.21 -17.22
C SER A 923 21.88 -1.19 -16.71
N ARG A 924 20.72 -1.70 -17.15
CA ARG A 924 20.28 -3.08 -16.88
C ARG A 924 21.34 -4.08 -17.31
N ALA A 925 21.93 -3.89 -18.49
CA ALA A 925 23.02 -4.73 -18.99
C ALA A 925 24.24 -4.76 -18.05
N LYS A 926 24.61 -3.64 -17.41
CA LYS A 926 25.71 -3.62 -16.45
C LYS A 926 25.36 -4.30 -15.12
N PHE A 927 24.12 -4.15 -14.64
CA PHE A 927 23.62 -4.89 -13.49
C PHE A 927 23.55 -6.41 -13.76
N GLU A 928 23.15 -6.81 -14.97
CA GLU A 928 23.17 -8.20 -15.42
C GLU A 928 24.60 -8.77 -15.49
N GLU A 929 25.56 -8.01 -16.05
CA GLU A 929 26.99 -8.37 -16.09
C GLU A 929 27.57 -8.58 -14.68
N LEU A 930 27.30 -7.66 -13.74
CA LEU A 930 27.80 -7.70 -12.36
C LEU A 930 27.28 -8.90 -11.54
N ASN A 931 26.19 -9.54 -11.97
CA ASN A 931 25.52 -10.61 -11.24
C ASN A 931 25.42 -11.95 -12.00
N ALA A 932 26.00 -12.04 -13.21
CA ALA A 932 25.89 -13.20 -14.09
C ALA A 932 26.25 -14.54 -13.41
N SER A 933 27.32 -14.56 -12.61
CA SER A 933 27.77 -15.77 -11.89
C SER A 933 26.80 -16.25 -10.80
N TYR A 934 26.01 -15.34 -10.21
CA TYR A 934 24.94 -15.70 -9.28
C TYR A 934 23.72 -16.24 -10.02
N PHE A 935 23.32 -15.64 -11.14
CA PHE A 935 22.20 -16.12 -11.94
C PHE A 935 22.48 -17.51 -12.54
N GLU A 936 23.70 -17.75 -13.01
CA GLU A 936 24.16 -19.10 -13.40
C GLU A 936 24.09 -20.11 -12.24
N LYS A 937 24.40 -19.68 -11.01
CA LYS A 937 24.33 -20.56 -9.83
C LYS A 937 22.89 -20.99 -9.53
N CYS A 938 21.92 -20.09 -9.71
CA CYS A 938 20.50 -20.43 -9.59
C CYS A 938 20.12 -21.57 -10.54
N ILE A 939 20.47 -21.45 -11.83
CA ILE A 939 20.13 -22.47 -12.85
C ILE A 939 20.83 -23.82 -12.57
N LYS A 940 22.09 -23.82 -12.12
CA LYS A 940 22.81 -25.06 -11.73
C LYS A 940 22.16 -25.78 -10.54
N LEU A 941 21.50 -25.04 -9.65
CA LEU A 941 20.73 -25.61 -8.53
C LEU A 941 19.36 -26.13 -8.99
N VAL A 942 18.71 -25.51 -9.97
CA VAL A 942 17.52 -26.07 -10.64
C VAL A 942 17.85 -27.39 -11.34
N GLU A 943 18.93 -27.43 -12.12
CA GLU A 943 19.41 -28.65 -12.79
C GLU A 943 19.68 -29.78 -11.79
N LYS A 944 20.33 -29.47 -10.66
CA LYS A 944 20.53 -30.43 -9.58
C LYS A 944 19.21 -30.91 -8.97
N CYS A 945 18.24 -30.01 -8.71
CA CYS A 945 16.94 -30.38 -8.14
C CYS A 945 16.13 -31.30 -9.08
N LEU A 946 16.18 -31.06 -10.40
CA LEU A 946 15.59 -31.95 -11.40
C LEU A 946 16.24 -33.34 -11.41
N PHE A 947 17.58 -33.41 -11.35
CA PHE A 947 18.31 -34.67 -11.23
C PHE A 947 17.97 -35.42 -9.94
N ASP A 948 17.98 -34.70 -8.81
CA ASP A 948 17.70 -35.20 -7.46
C ASP A 948 16.26 -35.77 -7.30
N GLY A 949 15.32 -35.32 -8.13
CA GLY A 949 13.93 -35.80 -8.16
C GLY A 949 13.60 -36.76 -9.31
N GLU A 950 14.61 -37.15 -10.11
CA GLU A 950 14.50 -38.01 -11.30
C GLU A 950 13.58 -37.51 -12.44
N ILE A 951 13.15 -36.23 -12.40
CA ILE A 951 12.28 -35.63 -13.42
C ILE A 951 13.12 -34.87 -14.45
N LYS A 952 12.91 -35.16 -15.73
CA LYS A 952 13.57 -34.45 -16.83
C LYS A 952 12.89 -33.10 -17.03
N LYS A 953 13.67 -32.06 -17.36
CA LYS A 953 13.21 -30.71 -17.75
C LYS A 953 11.91 -30.66 -18.58
N LYS A 954 11.78 -31.52 -19.60
CA LYS A 954 10.60 -31.60 -20.49
C LYS A 954 9.33 -32.19 -19.85
N ASP A 955 9.49 -32.89 -18.73
CA ASP A 955 8.46 -33.59 -17.97
C ASP A 955 8.03 -32.78 -16.72
N VAL A 956 8.52 -31.54 -16.60
CA VAL A 956 7.99 -30.51 -15.70
C VAL A 956 6.86 -29.79 -16.42
N ASP A 957 5.65 -29.82 -15.89
CA ASP A 957 4.46 -29.24 -16.50
C ASP A 957 4.39 -27.73 -16.29
N GLU A 958 4.74 -27.25 -15.09
CA GLU A 958 4.56 -25.86 -14.66
C GLU A 958 5.78 -25.32 -13.92
N VAL A 959 6.03 -24.01 -14.07
CA VAL A 959 7.13 -23.31 -13.36
C VAL A 959 6.57 -22.07 -12.67
N VAL A 960 6.59 -22.07 -11.35
CA VAL A 960 6.08 -20.98 -10.50
C VAL A 960 7.25 -20.17 -9.96
N VAL A 961 7.23 -18.85 -10.12
CA VAL A 961 8.29 -17.95 -9.65
C VAL A 961 7.84 -17.12 -8.45
N VAL A 962 8.60 -17.19 -7.36
CA VAL A 962 8.27 -16.62 -6.04
C VAL A 962 9.48 -15.82 -5.51
N GLY A 963 9.24 -14.88 -4.59
CA GLY A 963 10.26 -14.01 -4.03
C GLY A 963 10.59 -12.83 -4.95
N GLY A 964 10.66 -11.63 -4.37
CA GLY A 964 10.70 -10.38 -5.14
C GLY A 964 11.89 -10.20 -6.09
N SER A 965 13.00 -10.94 -5.92
CA SER A 965 14.12 -10.88 -6.85
C SER A 965 13.83 -11.60 -8.17
N THR A 966 12.80 -12.45 -8.24
CA THR A 966 12.30 -12.99 -9.53
C THR A 966 11.68 -11.94 -10.43
N ARG A 967 11.46 -10.69 -9.96
CA ARG A 967 11.09 -9.56 -10.83
C ARG A 967 12.21 -9.15 -11.78
N ILE A 968 13.47 -9.50 -11.49
CA ILE A 968 14.64 -9.17 -12.33
C ILE A 968 14.49 -9.81 -13.73
N PRO A 969 14.44 -9.03 -14.83
CA PRO A 969 14.15 -9.56 -16.17
C PRO A 969 15.12 -10.61 -16.70
N LYS A 970 16.37 -10.68 -16.22
CA LYS A 970 17.30 -11.77 -16.62
C LYS A 970 17.08 -13.07 -15.85
N VAL A 971 16.57 -13.02 -14.62
CA VAL A 971 16.19 -14.23 -13.86
C VAL A 971 15.04 -14.93 -14.57
N ARG A 972 13.96 -14.21 -14.89
CA ARG A 972 12.82 -14.75 -15.67
C ARG A 972 13.26 -15.34 -17.00
N ARG A 973 14.01 -14.56 -17.81
CA ARG A 973 14.53 -15.03 -19.10
C ARG A 973 15.43 -16.27 -18.95
N LEU A 974 16.30 -16.37 -17.94
CA LEU A 974 17.14 -17.56 -17.74
C LEU A 974 16.33 -18.80 -17.36
N VAL A 975 15.23 -18.64 -16.62
CA VAL A 975 14.32 -19.75 -16.30
C VAL A 975 13.50 -20.16 -17.54
N GLU A 976 12.94 -19.19 -18.28
CA GLU A 976 12.22 -19.43 -19.53
C GLU A 976 13.15 -20.07 -20.60
N GLU A 977 14.39 -19.57 -20.76
CA GLU A 977 15.47 -20.15 -21.58
C GLU A 977 15.80 -21.59 -21.10
N PHE A 978 15.93 -21.82 -19.79
CA PHE A 978 16.21 -23.14 -19.23
C PHE A 978 15.06 -24.13 -19.43
N PHE A 979 13.80 -23.70 -19.57
CA PHE A 979 12.64 -24.56 -19.88
C PHE A 979 12.17 -24.48 -21.34
N ASP A 980 13.09 -24.30 -22.31
CA ASP A 980 12.84 -24.32 -23.77
C ASP A 980 11.79 -23.30 -24.24
N GLY A 981 11.70 -22.15 -23.57
CA GLY A 981 10.74 -21.09 -23.87
C GLY A 981 9.38 -21.26 -23.19
N LYS A 982 9.22 -22.20 -22.26
CA LYS A 982 8.03 -22.29 -21.40
C LYS A 982 7.91 -21.02 -20.55
N THR A 983 6.81 -20.30 -20.73
CA THR A 983 6.44 -19.13 -19.92
C THR A 983 6.32 -19.52 -18.46
N VAL A 984 6.94 -18.75 -17.56
CA VAL A 984 6.73 -18.92 -16.10
C VAL A 984 5.35 -18.41 -15.68
N CYS A 985 4.71 -19.09 -14.72
CA CYS A 985 3.45 -18.67 -14.13
C CYS A 985 3.61 -17.32 -13.42
N LYS A 986 2.68 -16.38 -13.68
CA LYS A 986 2.69 -14.99 -13.18
C LYS A 986 1.42 -14.64 -12.39
N ASN A 987 0.52 -15.61 -12.19
CA ASN A 987 -0.86 -15.42 -11.72
C ASN A 987 -0.95 -15.29 -10.18
N MET A 988 0.14 -14.90 -9.52
CA MET A 988 0.30 -14.85 -8.06
C MET A 988 1.29 -13.74 -7.70
N ASN A 989 1.07 -13.02 -6.60
CA ASN A 989 2.05 -12.08 -6.10
C ASN A 989 3.23 -12.83 -5.44
N GLY A 990 4.41 -12.73 -6.03
CA GLY A 990 5.61 -13.42 -5.57
C GLY A 990 6.08 -13.04 -4.16
N ASP A 991 5.63 -11.91 -3.61
CA ASP A 991 5.95 -11.49 -2.23
C ASP A 991 4.90 -11.95 -1.19
N GLU A 992 3.74 -12.49 -1.63
CA GLU A 992 2.60 -12.82 -0.75
C GLU A 992 2.25 -14.31 -0.80
N ALA A 993 2.53 -15.00 -1.92
CA ALA A 993 2.19 -16.40 -2.18
C ALA A 993 2.60 -17.37 -1.05
N VAL A 994 3.73 -17.10 -0.39
CA VAL A 994 4.27 -17.89 0.72
C VAL A 994 3.39 -17.76 1.97
N ALA A 995 3.07 -16.53 2.38
CA ALA A 995 2.16 -16.28 3.51
C ALA A 995 0.74 -16.77 3.22
N PHE A 996 0.26 -16.60 1.98
CA PHE A 996 -1.04 -17.08 1.52
C PHE A 996 -1.16 -18.61 1.67
N GLY A 997 -0.14 -19.35 1.26
CA GLY A 997 -0.05 -20.80 1.44
C GLY A 997 0.03 -21.24 2.90
N ALA A 998 0.78 -20.51 3.73
CA ALA A 998 0.84 -20.74 5.16
C ALA A 998 -0.52 -20.50 5.84
N ALA A 999 -1.32 -19.53 5.38
CA ALA A 999 -2.64 -19.22 5.94
C ALA A 999 -3.69 -20.29 5.62
N LEU A 1000 -3.62 -20.91 4.44
CA LEU A 1000 -4.44 -22.07 4.06
C LEU A 1000 -4.13 -23.29 4.93
N LEU A 1001 -2.85 -23.50 5.25
CA LEU A 1001 -2.44 -24.54 6.19
C LEU A 1001 -2.86 -24.20 7.63
N ALA A 1002 -2.80 -22.94 8.05
CA ALA A 1002 -3.20 -22.50 9.37
C ALA A 1002 -4.70 -22.73 9.64
N SER A 1003 -5.58 -22.42 8.67
CA SER A 1003 -7.03 -22.64 8.82
C SER A 1003 -7.44 -24.10 8.79
N ARG A 1004 -6.66 -24.96 8.12
CA ARG A 1004 -6.79 -26.42 8.21
C ARG A 1004 -6.42 -26.92 9.61
N LEU A 1005 -5.32 -26.42 10.19
CA LEU A 1005 -4.78 -26.89 11.46
C LEU A 1005 -5.52 -26.35 12.70
N SER A 1006 -6.23 -25.21 12.59
CA SER A 1006 -6.94 -24.60 13.73
C SER A 1006 -8.32 -25.22 14.04
N GLY A 1007 -8.83 -26.11 13.20
CA GLY A 1007 -9.99 -26.97 13.53
C GLY A 1007 -11.37 -26.32 13.52
N ASN A 1008 -11.53 -25.06 13.09
CA ASN A 1008 -12.83 -24.34 13.07
C ASN A 1008 -13.91 -24.91 12.10
N ASN A 1009 -13.72 -26.09 11.50
CA ASN A 1009 -14.40 -26.54 10.27
C ASN A 1009 -15.35 -27.76 10.43
N ASP A 1010 -15.79 -28.09 11.64
CA ASP A 1010 -16.55 -29.32 11.98
C ASP A 1010 -17.98 -29.47 11.37
N ASN A 1011 -18.45 -28.59 10.46
CA ASN A 1011 -19.81 -28.67 9.89
C ASN A 1011 -19.97 -28.37 8.38
N ASP A 1012 -18.97 -27.84 7.67
CA ASP A 1012 -19.10 -27.48 6.24
C ASP A 1012 -18.37 -28.48 5.34
N ASN A 1013 -19.11 -29.38 4.68
CA ASN A 1013 -18.57 -30.36 3.72
C ASN A 1013 -18.07 -29.75 2.38
N ASP A 1014 -18.28 -28.45 2.15
CA ASP A 1014 -17.97 -27.77 0.87
C ASP A 1014 -16.60 -27.06 0.85
N ASN A 1015 -15.80 -27.18 1.92
CA ASN A 1015 -14.49 -26.51 2.03
C ASN A 1015 -13.40 -27.25 1.22
N VAL A 1016 -13.07 -26.79 0.01
CA VAL A 1016 -11.98 -27.31 -0.86
C VAL A 1016 -10.61 -27.46 -0.14
N VAL A 1017 -10.39 -26.72 0.95
CA VAL A 1017 -9.18 -26.80 1.80
C VAL A 1017 -9.09 -28.13 2.60
N SER A 1018 -10.15 -28.93 2.70
CA SER A 1018 -10.21 -30.19 3.47
C SER A 1018 -9.32 -31.30 2.95
N ASP A 1019 -8.98 -31.29 1.66
CA ASP A 1019 -8.38 -32.45 0.99
C ASP A 1019 -6.87 -32.33 0.75
N ILE A 1020 -6.26 -31.20 1.12
CA ILE A 1020 -4.81 -30.97 0.97
C ILE A 1020 -4.01 -31.92 1.86
N VAL A 1021 -3.24 -32.83 1.26
CA VAL A 1021 -2.30 -33.71 1.96
C VAL A 1021 -0.89 -33.37 1.53
N LEU A 1022 -0.09 -32.81 2.44
CA LEU A 1022 1.32 -32.49 2.20
C LEU A 1022 2.23 -33.64 2.62
N GLN A 1023 3.11 -34.06 1.71
CA GLN A 1023 4.25 -34.94 1.95
C GLN A 1023 5.54 -34.18 1.56
N ASP A 1024 6.20 -33.58 2.55
CA ASP A 1024 7.48 -32.86 2.38
C ASP A 1024 8.70 -33.78 2.66
N VAL A 1025 9.93 -33.30 2.49
CA VAL A 1025 11.17 -34.12 2.53
C VAL A 1025 12.33 -33.48 3.30
N THR A 1026 13.32 -34.30 3.68
CA THR A 1026 14.61 -33.84 4.23
C THR A 1026 15.48 -33.09 3.19
N PRO A 1027 16.00 -31.88 3.45
CA PRO A 1027 16.82 -31.16 2.47
C PRO A 1027 18.25 -31.69 2.33
N LEU A 1028 18.79 -32.21 3.43
CA LEU A 1028 20.17 -32.68 3.57
C LEU A 1028 20.19 -34.01 4.34
N SER A 1029 21.15 -34.86 3.97
CA SER A 1029 21.39 -36.18 4.56
C SER A 1029 21.84 -36.03 6.02
N LEU A 1030 21.30 -36.89 6.88
CA LEU A 1030 21.51 -36.89 8.33
C LEU A 1030 22.19 -38.19 8.76
N GLY A 1031 23.14 -38.08 9.68
CA GLY A 1031 23.96 -39.22 10.08
C GLY A 1031 24.83 -38.96 11.31
N VAL A 1032 25.66 -39.95 11.63
CA VAL A 1032 26.62 -39.90 12.74
C VAL A 1032 28.05 -40.01 12.26
N GLU A 1033 28.98 -39.54 13.08
CA GLU A 1033 30.41 -39.83 12.90
C GLU A 1033 30.75 -41.27 13.24
N ILE A 1034 31.58 -41.91 12.41
CA ILE A 1034 32.11 -43.26 12.63
C ILE A 1034 33.63 -43.30 12.46
N ALA A 1035 34.27 -44.20 13.22
CA ALA A 1035 35.67 -44.55 13.04
C ALA A 1035 35.80 -45.69 12.01
N ILE A 1036 36.53 -45.45 10.92
CA ILE A 1036 36.85 -46.47 9.92
C ILE A 1036 38.30 -46.89 10.12
N LYS A 1037 38.53 -48.16 10.48
CA LYS A 1037 39.87 -48.71 10.83
C LYS A 1037 40.59 -47.89 11.91
N GLY A 1038 39.85 -47.37 12.90
CA GLY A 1038 40.38 -46.50 13.97
C GLY A 1038 40.57 -45.03 13.58
N VAL A 1039 40.21 -44.62 12.36
CA VAL A 1039 40.28 -43.22 11.92
C VAL A 1039 38.89 -42.59 11.96
N HIS A 1040 38.71 -41.61 12.86
CA HIS A 1040 37.50 -40.81 13.03
C HIS A 1040 37.28 -39.83 11.86
N GLY A 1041 36.19 -39.06 11.90
CA GLY A 1041 35.89 -38.02 10.92
C GLY A 1041 35.11 -38.46 9.67
N ASN A 1042 34.65 -39.71 9.58
CA ASN A 1042 33.85 -40.22 8.46
C ASN A 1042 32.36 -40.21 8.82
N MET A 1043 31.48 -39.86 7.87
CA MET A 1043 30.03 -39.83 8.09
C MET A 1043 29.35 -41.16 7.72
N SER A 1044 28.46 -41.65 8.59
CA SER A 1044 27.49 -42.71 8.29
C SER A 1044 26.09 -42.10 8.20
N VAL A 1045 25.54 -42.04 7.00
CA VAL A 1045 24.16 -41.55 6.75
C VAL A 1045 23.14 -42.56 7.29
N VAL A 1046 22.15 -42.06 8.04
CA VAL A 1046 21.02 -42.82 8.59
C VAL A 1046 19.70 -42.44 7.90
N ILE A 1047 19.54 -41.16 7.54
CA ILE A 1047 18.42 -40.65 6.74
C ILE A 1047 19.01 -39.87 5.56
N PRO A 1048 18.92 -40.39 4.31
CA PRO A 1048 19.32 -39.62 3.13
C PRO A 1048 18.47 -38.35 2.94
N ARG A 1049 18.99 -37.36 2.22
CA ARG A 1049 18.15 -36.26 1.70
C ARG A 1049 17.07 -36.75 0.75
N ASN A 1050 16.06 -35.91 0.54
CA ASN A 1050 14.80 -36.20 -0.16
C ASN A 1050 14.01 -37.38 0.46
N THR A 1051 14.28 -37.76 1.72
CA THR A 1051 13.43 -38.74 2.44
C THR A 1051 12.18 -38.03 2.94
N SER A 1052 11.00 -38.53 2.59
CA SER A 1052 9.72 -37.95 3.06
C SER A 1052 9.59 -37.95 4.58
N ILE A 1053 9.05 -36.86 5.13
CA ILE A 1053 8.79 -36.65 6.56
C ILE A 1053 7.28 -36.70 6.87
N PRO A 1054 6.86 -37.07 8.10
CA PRO A 1054 7.67 -37.52 9.23
C PRO A 1054 8.28 -38.90 8.99
N THR A 1055 9.44 -39.20 9.59
CA THR A 1055 10.16 -40.46 9.35
C THR A 1055 10.98 -40.91 10.53
N CYS A 1056 11.12 -42.23 10.68
CA CYS A 1056 11.93 -42.86 11.71
C CYS A 1056 12.86 -43.89 11.07
N LYS A 1057 14.17 -43.76 11.30
CA LYS A 1057 15.21 -44.68 10.82
C LYS A 1057 16.21 -44.99 11.93
N LYS A 1058 16.82 -46.18 11.86
CA LYS A 1058 17.74 -46.71 12.88
C LYS A 1058 19.05 -47.13 12.22
N GLY A 1059 20.16 -46.67 12.75
CA GLY A 1059 21.50 -47.18 12.46
C GLY A 1059 21.99 -48.08 13.59
N ILE A 1060 22.72 -49.15 13.26
CA ILE A 1060 23.33 -50.06 14.22
C ILE A 1060 24.85 -49.83 14.21
N TYR A 1061 25.39 -49.51 15.38
CA TYR A 1061 26.78 -49.16 15.59
C TYR A 1061 27.39 -49.98 16.76
N HIS A 1062 28.70 -49.88 16.93
CA HIS A 1062 29.41 -50.50 18.04
C HIS A 1062 30.39 -49.47 18.65
N SER A 1063 30.64 -49.56 19.96
CA SER A 1063 31.74 -48.83 20.59
C SER A 1063 33.11 -49.36 20.13
N LEU A 1064 34.19 -48.62 20.37
CA LEU A 1064 35.54 -49.18 20.21
C LEU A 1064 35.82 -50.20 21.32
N ILE A 1065 36.82 -51.05 21.09
CA ILE A 1065 37.10 -52.18 21.96
C ILE A 1065 37.53 -51.68 23.35
N TYR A 1066 36.83 -52.13 24.39
CA TYR A 1066 36.96 -51.77 25.80
C TYR A 1066 36.51 -50.34 26.19
N GLU A 1067 35.79 -49.63 25.32
CA GLU A 1067 35.14 -48.35 25.69
C GLU A 1067 33.87 -48.57 26.54
N THR A 1068 33.83 -47.97 27.72
CA THR A 1068 32.67 -47.95 28.64
C THR A 1068 31.72 -46.76 28.40
N HIS A 1069 31.99 -45.95 27.39
CA HIS A 1069 31.16 -44.82 26.97
C HIS A 1069 31.28 -44.62 25.45
N ALA A 1070 30.28 -43.99 24.82
CA ALA A 1070 30.29 -43.69 23.39
C ALA A 1070 29.80 -42.26 23.14
N CYS A 1071 30.63 -41.44 22.50
CA CYS A 1071 30.27 -40.08 22.08
C CYS A 1071 29.63 -40.11 20.69
N ILE A 1072 28.35 -39.77 20.60
CA ILE A 1072 27.56 -39.77 19.38
C ILE A 1072 27.46 -38.33 18.88
N SER A 1073 28.20 -38.04 17.81
CA SER A 1073 28.17 -36.75 17.12
C SER A 1073 27.28 -36.83 15.89
N VAL A 1074 26.26 -35.96 15.81
CA VAL A 1074 25.22 -35.95 14.77
C VAL A 1074 25.48 -34.82 13.79
N TYR A 1075 25.53 -35.16 12.50
CA TYR A 1075 25.85 -34.23 11.41
C TYR A 1075 24.78 -34.21 10.31
N GLN A 1076 24.71 -33.08 9.60
CA GLN A 1076 23.86 -32.87 8.42
C GLN A 1076 24.70 -32.39 7.23
N GLY A 1077 24.63 -33.07 6.09
CA GLY A 1077 25.37 -32.73 4.88
C GLY A 1077 25.71 -33.92 3.98
N GLU A 1078 26.25 -33.64 2.79
CA GLU A 1078 26.48 -34.63 1.73
C GLU A 1078 27.95 -35.07 1.58
N SER A 1079 28.91 -34.53 2.36
CA SER A 1079 30.28 -35.03 2.32
C SER A 1079 30.40 -36.35 3.08
N ASN A 1080 31.30 -37.22 2.64
CA ASN A 1080 31.70 -38.41 3.41
C ASN A 1080 32.58 -38.07 4.63
N LYS A 1081 33.04 -36.81 4.77
CA LYS A 1081 33.84 -36.33 5.91
C LYS A 1081 33.02 -35.35 6.75
N VAL A 1082 32.89 -35.64 8.05
CA VAL A 1082 32.05 -34.86 8.97
C VAL A 1082 32.50 -33.40 9.12
N LYS A 1083 33.80 -33.13 8.97
CA LYS A 1083 34.40 -31.79 8.97
C LYS A 1083 34.04 -30.91 7.75
N GLU A 1084 33.34 -31.48 6.77
CA GLU A 1084 32.81 -30.80 5.58
C GLU A 1084 31.26 -30.71 5.65
N ASN A 1085 30.66 -31.12 6.77
CA ASN A 1085 29.22 -31.13 7.05
C ASN A 1085 28.89 -30.30 8.32
N ILE A 1086 27.61 -30.02 8.56
CA ILE A 1086 27.14 -29.21 9.70
C ILE A 1086 27.03 -30.09 10.95
N LEU A 1087 27.67 -29.72 12.06
CA LEU A 1087 27.51 -30.39 13.35
C LEU A 1087 26.22 -29.90 14.05
N LEU A 1088 25.18 -30.75 14.06
CA LEU A 1088 23.92 -30.44 14.74
C LEU A 1088 24.08 -30.52 16.26
N GLY A 1089 24.68 -31.59 16.77
CA GLY A 1089 24.89 -31.79 18.21
C GLY A 1089 25.72 -33.01 18.58
N ARG A 1090 26.03 -33.15 19.88
CA ARG A 1090 26.80 -34.27 20.46
C ARG A 1090 26.17 -34.74 21.77
N PHE A 1091 26.21 -36.04 22.04
CA PHE A 1091 25.80 -36.60 23.32
C PHE A 1091 26.55 -37.90 23.63
N GLU A 1092 26.76 -38.18 24.91
CA GLU A 1092 27.50 -39.36 25.37
C GLU A 1092 26.57 -40.36 26.05
N LEU A 1093 26.63 -41.63 25.64
CA LEU A 1093 26.05 -42.75 26.39
C LEU A 1093 27.15 -43.35 27.26
N CYS A 1094 26.91 -43.47 28.57
CA CYS A 1094 27.89 -43.92 29.56
C CYS A 1094 27.47 -45.27 30.17
N ASP A 1095 28.39 -45.91 30.89
CA ASP A 1095 28.18 -47.15 31.64
C ASP A 1095 27.89 -48.39 30.76
N LEU A 1096 28.45 -48.39 29.53
CA LEU A 1096 28.25 -49.44 28.54
C LEU A 1096 28.73 -50.82 29.02
N THR A 1097 27.89 -51.83 28.81
CA THR A 1097 28.15 -53.23 29.17
C THR A 1097 28.85 -53.98 28.04
N LEU A 1098 30.18 -54.06 28.16
CA LEU A 1098 31.08 -54.70 27.18
C LEU A 1098 30.64 -56.14 26.82
N GLY A 1099 30.41 -56.38 25.52
CA GLY A 1099 30.11 -57.71 25.00
C GLY A 1099 31.32 -58.66 24.99
N SER A 1100 31.08 -59.93 24.61
CA SER A 1100 32.11 -60.98 24.57
C SER A 1100 33.25 -60.74 23.56
N ASN A 1101 33.09 -59.77 22.66
CA ASN A 1101 34.10 -59.28 21.73
C ASN A 1101 34.77 -57.97 22.20
N GLY A 1102 34.48 -57.51 23.42
CA GLY A 1102 34.97 -56.26 23.99
C GLY A 1102 34.27 -55.00 23.49
N MET A 1103 33.16 -55.09 22.75
CA MET A 1103 32.41 -53.95 22.22
C MET A 1103 30.94 -54.00 22.66
N SER A 1104 30.30 -52.85 22.82
CA SER A 1104 28.86 -52.72 23.06
C SER A 1104 28.11 -52.44 21.76
N LYS A 1105 26.91 -53.00 21.59
CA LYS A 1105 26.07 -52.79 20.40
C LYS A 1105 25.04 -51.70 20.65
N LEU A 1106 25.18 -50.61 19.91
CA LEU A 1106 24.38 -49.40 20.01
C LEU A 1106 23.36 -49.32 18.87
N GLU A 1107 22.10 -49.08 19.20
CA GLU A 1107 21.10 -48.67 18.21
C GLU A 1107 20.88 -47.16 18.31
N VAL A 1108 21.10 -46.43 17.21
CA VAL A 1108 20.89 -44.98 17.14
C VAL A 1108 19.69 -44.70 16.24
N CYS A 1109 18.62 -44.22 16.85
CA CYS A 1109 17.34 -43.94 16.24
C CYS A 1109 17.21 -42.44 15.95
N PHE A 1110 17.03 -42.11 14.67
CA PHE A 1110 16.73 -40.77 14.17
C PHE A 1110 15.22 -40.70 13.88
N ASN A 1111 14.52 -39.75 14.50
CA ASN A 1111 13.09 -39.51 14.29
C ASN A 1111 12.87 -38.05 13.89
N ILE A 1112 12.23 -37.82 12.76
CA ILE A 1112 11.92 -36.49 12.22
C ILE A 1112 10.40 -36.32 12.22
N ASP A 1113 9.92 -35.20 12.76
CA ASP A 1113 8.50 -34.88 12.85
C ASP A 1113 7.94 -34.17 11.59
N VAL A 1114 6.77 -33.55 11.72
CA VAL A 1114 6.07 -32.84 10.63
C VAL A 1114 6.60 -31.42 10.35
N ASP A 1115 7.44 -30.87 11.23
CA ASP A 1115 8.11 -29.57 11.05
C ASP A 1115 9.51 -29.74 10.42
N GLY A 1116 9.99 -30.98 10.36
CA GLY A 1116 11.36 -31.32 9.95
C GLY A 1116 12.36 -31.30 11.11
N ILE A 1117 11.90 -31.32 12.36
CA ILE A 1117 12.74 -31.26 13.56
C ILE A 1117 13.20 -32.68 13.95
N LEU A 1118 14.48 -32.81 14.32
CA LEU A 1118 15.17 -34.08 14.56
C LEU A 1118 15.35 -34.39 16.05
N LEU A 1119 14.71 -35.48 16.48
CA LEU A 1119 14.99 -36.16 17.74
C LEU A 1119 15.95 -37.33 17.49
N VAL A 1120 17.09 -37.37 18.18
CA VAL A 1120 18.01 -38.52 18.15
C VAL A 1120 18.02 -39.21 19.50
N SER A 1121 18.01 -40.54 19.50
CA SER A 1121 18.21 -41.33 20.71
C SER A 1121 19.10 -42.53 20.46
N ALA A 1122 19.91 -42.89 21.46
CA ALA A 1122 20.74 -44.07 21.44
C ALA A 1122 20.32 -45.03 22.55
N GLU A 1123 20.40 -46.33 22.26
CA GLU A 1123 20.08 -47.40 23.19
C GLU A 1123 21.15 -48.48 23.12
N GLU A 1124 21.68 -48.89 24.27
CA GLU A 1124 22.53 -50.08 24.34
C GLU A 1124 21.62 -51.33 24.32
N THR A 1125 21.71 -52.09 23.23
CA THR A 1125 20.78 -53.21 22.95
C THR A 1125 20.96 -54.44 23.85
N SER A 1126 22.01 -54.47 24.67
CA SER A 1126 22.26 -55.52 25.68
C SER A 1126 21.63 -55.22 27.04
N THR A 1127 21.39 -53.95 27.38
CA THR A 1127 20.90 -53.50 28.70
C THR A 1127 19.54 -52.81 28.63
N GLY A 1128 19.13 -52.31 27.46
CA GLY A 1128 17.99 -51.41 27.33
C GLY A 1128 18.26 -50.00 27.89
N GLN A 1129 19.52 -49.68 28.21
CA GLN A 1129 19.90 -48.36 28.69
C GLN A 1129 19.79 -47.36 27.54
N ARG A 1130 18.75 -46.52 27.59
CA ARG A 1130 18.43 -45.54 26.56
C ARG A 1130 18.74 -44.12 27.01
N LYS A 1131 19.38 -43.33 26.14
CA LYS A 1131 19.59 -41.89 26.31
C LYS A 1131 19.16 -41.16 25.04
N SER A 1132 18.15 -40.29 25.18
CA SER A 1132 17.63 -39.45 24.11
C SER A 1132 18.13 -38.01 24.25
N ILE A 1133 18.46 -37.38 23.13
CA ILE A 1133 18.68 -35.93 23.05
C ILE A 1133 17.76 -35.35 21.97
N THR A 1134 16.86 -34.45 22.38
CA THR A 1134 16.29 -33.49 21.44
C THR A 1134 17.40 -32.51 21.09
N ILE A 1135 17.77 -32.40 19.81
CA ILE A 1135 18.87 -31.52 19.38
C ILE A 1135 18.34 -30.08 19.30
N ALA A 1136 18.06 -29.54 20.49
CA ALA A 1136 17.36 -28.27 20.70
C ALA A 1136 17.97 -27.41 21.84
N LYS A 1137 19.02 -27.91 22.51
CA LYS A 1137 19.74 -27.19 23.57
C LYS A 1137 21.25 -27.39 23.45
N ILE A 1138 21.86 -26.46 22.72
CA ILE A 1138 23.26 -26.06 22.81
C ILE A 1138 23.22 -24.66 23.42
#